data_AF-A0A1C0VU21-F1
#
_entry.id   AF-A0A1C0VU21-F1
#
_cell.length_a   1.000
_cell.length_b   1.000
_cell.length_c   1.000
_cell.angle_alpha   90.00
_cell.angle_beta   90.00
_cell.angle_gamma   90.00
#
_symmetry.space_group_name_H-M   'P 1'
#
loop_
_entity.id
_entity.type
_entity.pdbx_description
1 polymer ?
#
loop_
_entity_poly.entity_id
_entity_poly.type
_entity_poly.pdbx_seq_one_letter_code
_entity_poly.pdbx_strand_id
1 'polypeptide(L)'
;MTEIAIVKWFGNSRNERHSNYKILECEDGRRLDIHASEISCSEDELRRGRFITFEIEEKEAKNLRLLREVGVIDWYSDKKGFGCATLIRNDLLQMFDSCQIGRSEVFVHTNQVISSCKNLTKGELVVFDIRKTYRRDKNQYRDDAINLNVLSEEIDIRVALIEDRKSKNKPQNALLSELRSCLENLNKLNAAWNKIPDWILREEEIWSLVPTNRRASILLSQLDNPSTYQNTVDKIVDLLNSSPDNERNSIIAKIPLKVKCHKNIFSLLPVTDKIEVIISQVQDAKDANEPLDTLLNELEVGLKQVEHYSNVWNKIPTDILLKQQIWYLVPANRQTSIVLSQLDTSSSYENTIDMLADLLCKCSGSERTSLISRIPDKAKQHDKIFPLLPSTDRVEILVKQLREGEQENTSISSKIENIISMVPLSDRQSIISKLPGWVKEIPSIRASLFRIPSVGSLPDAPEAKQIRAFIAERKISCLCHFTTIENLQGICREGGFLSNRQLQSRNSHYDQIDEGRWDGKLNHICCSINSYNYMYLYHAKHKSQCWVLLAIKPDYLWKQGTLFCPINAASERGAYIKEGLVGLQSMYKSVVIDIKGREYTREGLANCQPTCIQAEVQVCESISLNDVLFIWVNEAPGNDQKVRDAGWKGEIRIWKGLFK
;
A
#
# COMPACT_ATOMS: atom_id res chain seq x y z
N MET A 1 -12.40 -8.60 61.56
CA MET A 1 -12.58 -9.47 60.37
C MET A 1 -14.03 -9.91 60.37
N THR A 2 -14.76 -9.73 59.28
CA THR A 2 -16.18 -10.10 59.21
C THR A 2 -16.33 -11.61 59.05
N GLU A 3 -17.13 -12.22 59.91
CA GLU A 3 -17.41 -13.66 59.88
C GLU A 3 -18.85 -13.93 59.44
N ILE A 4 -19.09 -15.14 58.94
CA ILE A 4 -20.40 -15.60 58.46
C ILE A 4 -20.82 -16.81 59.29
N ALA A 5 -22.10 -16.85 59.68
CA ALA A 5 -22.67 -18.00 60.36
C ALA A 5 -24.15 -18.21 59.99
N ILE A 6 -24.66 -19.39 60.33
CA ILE A 6 -26.08 -19.73 60.19
C ILE A 6 -26.70 -19.72 61.58
N VAL A 7 -27.77 -18.95 61.74
CA VAL A 7 -28.53 -18.88 63.00
C VAL A 7 -29.13 -20.25 63.30
N LYS A 8 -28.84 -20.81 64.47
CA LYS A 8 -29.54 -21.99 65.00
C LYS A 8 -30.64 -21.60 65.97
N TRP A 9 -30.35 -20.62 66.83
CA TRP A 9 -31.28 -20.07 67.82
C TRP A 9 -30.86 -18.65 68.19
N PHE A 10 -31.83 -17.79 68.45
CA PHE A 10 -31.62 -16.42 68.92
C PHE A 10 -32.64 -16.11 70.01
N GLY A 11 -32.20 -15.46 71.09
CA GLY A 11 -33.09 -15.06 72.17
C GLY A 11 -32.41 -14.30 73.31
N ASN A 12 -33.17 -14.04 74.35
CA ASN A 12 -32.66 -13.33 75.53
C ASN A 12 -31.65 -14.18 76.30
N SER A 13 -30.62 -13.52 76.85
CA SER A 13 -29.68 -14.16 77.75
C SER A 13 -30.40 -14.68 79.01
N ARG A 14 -30.04 -15.89 79.46
CA ARG A 14 -30.60 -16.50 80.68
C ARG A 14 -30.11 -15.84 81.98
N ASN A 15 -29.10 -14.97 81.90
CA ASN A 15 -28.62 -14.21 83.04
C ASN A 15 -29.38 -12.88 83.13
N GLU A 16 -30.25 -12.74 84.12
CA GLU A 16 -31.09 -11.54 84.40
C GLU A 16 -30.31 -10.23 84.64
N ARG A 17 -28.97 -10.25 84.62
CA ARG A 17 -28.12 -9.06 84.86
C ARG A 17 -27.90 -8.17 83.63
N HIS A 18 -28.26 -8.61 82.42
CA HIS A 18 -28.00 -7.84 81.20
C HIS A 18 -29.18 -7.91 80.21
N SER A 19 -30.25 -7.16 80.47
CA SER A 19 -31.45 -7.08 79.60
C SER A 19 -31.16 -6.60 78.18
N ASN A 20 -30.02 -5.94 77.96
CA ASN A 20 -29.63 -5.34 76.68
C ASN A 20 -28.78 -6.28 75.82
N TYR A 21 -28.49 -7.50 76.29
CA TYR A 21 -27.71 -8.50 75.56
C TYR A 21 -28.56 -9.69 75.14
N LYS A 22 -28.26 -10.21 73.95
CA LYS A 22 -28.91 -11.35 73.31
C LYS A 22 -27.88 -12.45 73.08
N ILE A 23 -28.32 -13.70 73.17
CA ILE A 23 -27.49 -14.86 72.84
C ILE A 23 -27.89 -15.37 71.46
N LEU A 24 -26.89 -15.50 70.60
CA LEU A 24 -26.98 -16.17 69.31
C LEU A 24 -26.24 -17.51 69.37
N GLU A 25 -26.93 -18.60 69.07
CA GLU A 25 -26.32 -19.89 68.81
C GLU A 25 -26.26 -20.13 67.29
N CYS A 26 -25.09 -20.46 66.78
CA CYS A 26 -24.84 -20.77 65.37
C CYS A 26 -24.95 -22.29 65.10
N GLU A 27 -25.20 -22.70 63.86
CA GLU A 27 -25.31 -24.13 63.51
C GLU A 27 -23.99 -24.90 63.70
N ASP A 28 -22.85 -24.24 63.61
CA ASP A 28 -21.52 -24.80 63.90
C ASP A 28 -21.23 -24.97 65.41
N GLY A 29 -22.18 -24.59 66.28
CA GLY A 29 -22.09 -24.73 67.73
C GLY A 29 -21.52 -23.51 68.47
N ARG A 30 -21.10 -22.45 67.77
CA ARG A 30 -20.64 -21.22 68.42
C ARG A 30 -21.80 -20.51 69.13
N ARG A 31 -21.52 -19.93 70.30
CA ARG A 31 -22.43 -19.07 71.05
C ARG A 31 -21.81 -17.70 71.20
N LEU A 32 -22.56 -16.67 70.80
CA LEU A 32 -22.11 -15.30 70.72
C LEU A 32 -23.03 -14.40 71.54
N ASP A 33 -22.43 -13.55 72.37
CA ASP A 33 -23.12 -12.48 73.09
C ASP A 33 -23.12 -11.22 72.22
N ILE A 34 -24.29 -10.62 72.04
CA ILE A 34 -24.51 -9.47 71.17
C ILE A 34 -25.31 -8.42 71.94
N HIS A 35 -24.80 -7.18 71.96
CA HIS A 35 -25.55 -6.05 72.52
C HIS A 35 -26.66 -5.61 71.54
N ALA A 36 -27.83 -5.23 72.04
CA ALA A 36 -28.99 -4.88 71.21
C ALA A 36 -28.71 -3.74 70.20
N SER A 37 -27.79 -2.82 70.52
CA SER A 37 -27.37 -1.76 69.58
C SER A 37 -26.57 -2.25 68.39
N GLU A 38 -25.98 -3.45 68.49
CA GLU A 38 -25.16 -4.05 67.43
C GLU A 38 -26.00 -4.85 66.43
N ILE A 39 -27.32 -4.96 66.65
CA ILE A 39 -28.23 -5.68 65.77
C ILE A 39 -28.87 -4.69 64.80
N SER A 40 -28.49 -4.80 63.53
CA SER A 40 -28.96 -3.90 62.47
C SER A 40 -30.23 -4.37 61.75
N CYS A 41 -30.71 -5.57 62.03
CA CYS A 41 -31.90 -6.18 61.43
C CYS A 41 -33.02 -6.37 62.45
N SER A 42 -34.23 -6.71 61.99
CA SER A 42 -35.31 -7.02 62.91
C SER A 42 -35.02 -8.32 63.68
N GLU A 43 -35.21 -8.31 65.00
CA GLU A 43 -35.04 -9.53 65.82
C GLU A 43 -35.93 -10.69 65.32
N ASP A 44 -37.11 -10.37 64.77
CA ASP A 44 -38.01 -11.36 64.18
C ASP A 44 -37.42 -12.07 62.96
N GLU A 45 -36.40 -11.50 62.31
CA GLU A 45 -35.76 -12.09 61.16
C GLU A 45 -34.63 -13.04 61.54
N LEU A 46 -34.10 -12.98 62.77
CA LEU A 46 -33.02 -13.83 63.29
C LEU A 46 -33.53 -15.21 63.70
N ARG A 47 -34.16 -15.91 62.76
CA ARG A 47 -34.69 -17.26 62.96
C ARG A 47 -33.72 -18.31 62.47
N ARG A 48 -33.92 -19.55 62.95
CA ARG A 48 -33.12 -20.71 62.54
C ARG A 48 -33.01 -20.81 61.00
N GLY A 49 -31.79 -21.07 60.52
CA GLY A 49 -31.46 -21.24 59.11
C GLY A 49 -31.11 -19.95 58.37
N ARG A 50 -31.16 -18.78 59.02
CA ARG A 50 -30.77 -17.50 58.40
C ARG A 50 -29.27 -17.33 58.40
N PHE A 51 -28.73 -16.86 57.29
CA PHE A 51 -27.33 -16.47 57.22
C PHE A 51 -27.16 -15.05 57.75
N ILE A 52 -26.10 -14.85 58.52
CA ILE A 52 -25.77 -13.58 59.16
C ILE A 52 -24.27 -13.30 59.01
N THR A 53 -23.93 -12.02 59.13
CA THR A 53 -22.54 -11.58 59.26
C THR A 53 -22.37 -10.72 60.51
N PHE A 54 -21.19 -10.81 61.11
CA PHE A 54 -20.84 -10.06 62.33
C PHE A 54 -19.31 -9.96 62.44
N GLU A 55 -18.84 -9.15 63.36
CA GLU A 55 -17.42 -8.99 63.67
C GLU A 55 -17.17 -9.46 65.10
N ILE A 56 -16.11 -10.24 65.34
CA ILE A 56 -15.74 -10.69 66.68
C ILE A 56 -14.72 -9.71 67.29
N GLU A 57 -15.08 -9.12 68.41
CA GLU A 57 -14.18 -8.31 69.24
C GLU A 57 -14.31 -8.74 70.71
N GLU A 58 -13.20 -9.12 71.34
CA GLU A 58 -13.15 -9.47 72.77
C GLU A 58 -14.19 -10.50 73.25
N LYS A 59 -14.59 -11.42 72.35
CA LYS A 59 -15.63 -12.47 72.51
C LYS A 59 -17.08 -11.99 72.41
N GLU A 60 -17.30 -10.73 72.07
CA GLU A 60 -18.61 -10.20 71.68
C GLU A 60 -18.72 -10.13 70.16
N ALA A 61 -19.94 -10.33 69.65
CA ALA A 61 -20.23 -10.10 68.24
C ALA A 61 -20.82 -8.70 68.04
N LYS A 62 -20.19 -7.92 67.18
CA LYS A 62 -20.57 -6.55 66.80
C LYS A 62 -21.08 -6.50 65.36
N ASN A 63 -21.80 -5.42 65.03
CA ASN A 63 -22.30 -5.15 63.67
C ASN A 63 -23.08 -6.33 63.05
N LEU A 64 -23.92 -6.99 63.83
CA LEU A 64 -24.69 -8.14 63.37
C LEU A 64 -25.75 -7.71 62.34
N ARG A 65 -25.71 -8.36 61.18
CA ARG A 65 -26.64 -8.12 60.06
C ARG A 65 -26.99 -9.42 59.35
N LEU A 66 -28.13 -9.42 58.66
CA LEU A 66 -28.47 -10.50 57.74
C LEU A 66 -27.47 -10.53 56.58
N LEU A 67 -27.08 -11.74 56.18
CA LEU A 67 -26.27 -11.91 54.97
C LEU A 67 -27.19 -11.75 53.76
N ARG A 68 -26.92 -10.70 52.97
CA ARG A 68 -27.59 -10.40 51.72
C ARG A 68 -26.59 -10.51 50.59
N GLU A 69 -26.90 -11.33 49.58
CA GLU A 69 -25.96 -11.76 48.55
C GLU A 69 -26.50 -11.52 47.14
N VAL A 70 -25.57 -11.47 46.19
CA VAL A 70 -25.87 -11.27 44.77
C VAL A 70 -25.84 -12.59 44.02
N GLY A 71 -26.89 -12.86 43.26
CA GLY A 71 -26.99 -14.02 42.38
C GLY A 71 -27.43 -13.64 40.97
N VAL A 72 -27.30 -14.61 40.07
CA VAL A 72 -27.77 -14.53 38.69
C VAL A 72 -28.94 -15.48 38.52
N ILE A 73 -30.07 -15.00 37.99
CA ILE A 73 -31.22 -15.86 37.68
C ILE A 73 -30.85 -16.86 36.59
N ASP A 74 -30.89 -18.16 36.91
CA ASP A 74 -30.67 -19.23 35.93
C ASP A 74 -31.93 -19.47 35.11
N TRP A 75 -33.06 -19.53 35.79
CA TRP A 75 -34.39 -19.60 35.20
C TRP A 75 -35.44 -19.21 36.24
N TYR A 76 -36.51 -18.57 35.80
CA TYR A 76 -37.63 -18.20 36.66
C TYR A 76 -38.93 -18.36 35.89
N SER A 77 -40.00 -18.81 36.57
CA SER A 77 -41.31 -18.95 35.96
C SER A 77 -42.40 -18.52 36.93
N ASP A 78 -42.93 -17.32 36.71
CA ASP A 78 -44.05 -16.78 37.47
C ASP A 78 -45.28 -17.71 37.40
N LYS A 79 -45.54 -18.30 36.23
CA LYS A 79 -46.61 -19.30 36.04
C LYS A 79 -46.44 -20.55 36.89
N LYS A 80 -45.21 -21.00 37.13
CA LYS A 80 -44.93 -22.16 37.99
C LYS A 80 -44.82 -21.78 39.47
N GLY A 81 -44.68 -20.49 39.78
CA GLY A 81 -44.55 -19.96 41.14
C GLY A 81 -43.12 -20.05 41.73
N PHE A 82 -42.13 -20.45 40.94
CA PHE A 82 -40.74 -20.60 41.40
C PHE A 82 -39.70 -20.54 40.28
N GLY A 83 -38.44 -20.43 40.69
CA GLY A 83 -37.25 -20.40 39.86
C GLY A 83 -35.99 -20.75 40.65
N CYS A 84 -34.84 -20.42 40.07
CA CYS A 84 -33.53 -20.66 40.64
C CYS A 84 -32.57 -19.52 40.27
N ALA A 85 -31.71 -19.16 41.22
CA ALA A 85 -30.59 -18.27 41.01
C ALA A 85 -29.29 -18.94 41.47
N THR A 86 -28.20 -18.67 40.77
CA THR A 86 -26.84 -19.08 41.17
C THR A 86 -26.16 -17.92 41.87
N LEU A 87 -25.62 -18.14 43.07
CA LEU A 87 -24.78 -17.16 43.76
C LEU A 87 -23.49 -16.87 42.99
N ILE A 88 -23.05 -15.62 43.01
CA ILE A 88 -21.79 -15.21 42.36
C ILE A 88 -20.58 -15.62 43.22
N ARG A 89 -20.74 -15.62 44.54
CA ARG A 89 -19.67 -15.86 45.51
C ARG A 89 -19.47 -17.36 45.75
N ASN A 90 -18.24 -17.83 45.56
CA ASN A 90 -17.91 -19.27 45.62
C ASN A 90 -17.39 -19.75 46.99
N ASP A 91 -16.90 -18.86 47.85
CA ASP A 91 -16.38 -19.26 49.18
C ASP A 91 -17.47 -19.77 50.14
N LEU A 92 -18.74 -19.46 49.85
CA LEU A 92 -19.88 -20.00 50.59
C LEU A 92 -20.23 -21.44 50.20
N LEU A 93 -19.64 -22.03 49.15
CA LEU A 93 -19.99 -23.37 48.64
C LEU A 93 -20.02 -24.45 49.73
N GLN A 94 -19.10 -24.40 50.70
CA GLN A 94 -19.00 -25.39 51.78
C GLN A 94 -20.15 -25.30 52.80
N MET A 95 -20.91 -24.20 52.80
CA MET A 95 -22.04 -24.00 53.70
C MET A 95 -23.38 -24.50 53.11
N PHE A 96 -23.38 -24.96 51.84
CA PHE A 96 -24.56 -25.41 51.09
C PHE A 96 -24.58 -26.94 50.98
N ASP A 97 -25.72 -27.56 51.31
CA ASP A 97 -25.83 -29.03 51.39
C ASP A 97 -26.01 -29.69 50.01
N SER A 98 -26.52 -28.95 49.02
CA SER A 98 -26.70 -29.42 47.64
C SER A 98 -25.59 -28.92 46.71
N CYS A 99 -24.39 -29.45 46.84
CA CYS A 99 -23.32 -29.28 45.85
C CYS A 99 -23.58 -30.17 44.63
N GLN A 100 -24.51 -29.81 43.74
CA GLN A 100 -24.46 -30.33 42.38
C GLN A 100 -23.61 -29.40 41.52
N ILE A 101 -22.48 -29.92 41.02
CA ILE A 101 -21.68 -29.29 39.95
C ILE A 101 -21.05 -27.92 40.35
N GLY A 102 -20.67 -27.75 41.61
CA GLY A 102 -19.86 -26.60 42.05
C GLY A 102 -20.52 -25.23 41.91
N ARG A 103 -21.86 -25.17 41.94
CA ARG A 103 -22.64 -23.92 41.96
C ARG A 103 -23.51 -23.88 43.21
N SER A 104 -23.51 -22.77 43.94
CA SER A 104 -24.43 -22.53 45.04
C SER A 104 -25.76 -22.01 44.50
N GLU A 105 -26.64 -22.94 44.13
CA GLU A 105 -28.00 -22.64 43.67
C GLU A 105 -28.92 -22.35 44.84
N VAL A 106 -29.68 -21.25 44.76
CA VAL A 106 -30.75 -20.91 45.69
C VAL A 106 -32.10 -21.01 45.00
N PHE A 107 -33.09 -21.51 45.74
CA PHE A 107 -34.46 -21.63 45.29
C PHE A 107 -35.18 -20.29 45.41
N VAL A 108 -35.78 -19.83 44.31
CA VAL A 108 -36.54 -18.57 44.28
C VAL A 108 -38.02 -18.90 44.24
N HIS A 109 -38.79 -18.44 45.22
CA HIS A 109 -40.25 -18.55 45.20
C HIS A 109 -40.88 -17.21 44.81
N THR A 110 -41.95 -17.21 44.01
CA THR A 110 -42.59 -15.96 43.53
C THR A 110 -43.02 -15.02 44.66
N ASN A 111 -43.53 -15.56 45.77
CA ASN A 111 -43.91 -14.75 46.95
C ASN A 111 -42.74 -14.06 47.67
N GLN A 112 -41.50 -14.44 47.36
CA GLN A 112 -40.29 -13.83 47.92
C GLN A 112 -39.68 -12.78 46.99
N VAL A 113 -40.20 -12.66 45.77
CA VAL A 113 -39.82 -11.62 44.81
C VAL A 113 -40.62 -10.36 45.13
N ILE A 114 -39.94 -9.24 45.37
CA ILE A 114 -40.58 -7.95 45.63
C ILE A 114 -41.46 -7.58 44.43
N SER A 115 -42.63 -7.00 44.70
CA SER A 115 -43.72 -6.86 43.72
C SER A 115 -43.37 -6.06 42.46
N SER A 116 -42.38 -5.17 42.51
CA SER A 116 -41.87 -4.42 41.36
C SER A 116 -41.13 -5.31 40.34
N CYS A 117 -40.65 -6.48 40.76
CA CYS A 117 -39.71 -7.31 40.00
C CYS A 117 -40.29 -8.64 39.49
N LYS A 118 -41.62 -8.80 39.38
CA LYS A 118 -42.24 -10.12 39.11
C LYS A 118 -41.86 -10.76 37.76
N ASN A 119 -41.24 -10.02 36.84
CA ASN A 119 -40.85 -10.48 35.50
C ASN A 119 -39.35 -10.77 35.38
N LEU A 120 -38.78 -11.57 36.29
CA LEU A 120 -37.35 -11.91 36.25
C LEU A 120 -36.99 -12.71 35.00
N THR A 121 -35.87 -12.34 34.37
CA THR A 121 -35.35 -13.00 33.17
C THR A 121 -34.04 -13.72 33.44
N LYS A 122 -33.71 -14.74 32.61
CA LYS A 122 -32.45 -15.46 32.73
C LYS A 122 -31.26 -14.52 32.50
N GLY A 123 -30.27 -14.58 33.38
CA GLY A 123 -29.07 -13.74 33.37
C GLY A 123 -29.22 -12.44 34.16
N GLU A 124 -30.40 -12.14 34.70
CA GLU A 124 -30.65 -10.96 35.51
C GLU A 124 -29.96 -11.07 36.88
N LEU A 125 -29.35 -9.96 37.30
CA LEU A 125 -28.68 -9.87 38.60
C LEU A 125 -29.68 -9.49 39.67
N VAL A 126 -29.72 -10.28 40.73
CA VAL A 126 -30.67 -10.16 41.83
C VAL A 126 -29.94 -10.16 43.17
N VAL A 127 -30.55 -9.52 44.16
CA VAL A 127 -30.04 -9.42 45.52
C VAL A 127 -31.09 -10.01 46.46
N PHE A 128 -30.68 -10.92 47.34
CA PHE A 128 -31.59 -11.64 48.23
C PHE A 128 -30.90 -12.03 49.54
N ASP A 129 -31.69 -12.25 50.59
CA ASP A 129 -31.20 -12.92 51.80
C ASP A 129 -31.31 -14.44 51.63
N ILE A 130 -30.50 -15.19 52.37
CA ILE A 130 -30.46 -16.65 52.26
C ILE A 130 -31.06 -17.29 53.52
N ARG A 131 -31.94 -18.27 53.31
CA ARG A 131 -32.51 -19.09 54.38
C ARG A 131 -32.46 -20.58 54.07
N LYS A 132 -31.82 -21.35 54.95
CA LYS A 132 -31.81 -22.81 54.91
C LYS A 132 -33.12 -23.36 55.49
N THR A 133 -33.91 -24.04 54.67
CA THR A 133 -35.21 -24.61 55.02
C THR A 133 -35.17 -26.14 54.93
N TYR A 134 -35.55 -26.84 56.01
CA TYR A 134 -35.62 -28.30 56.03
C TYR A 134 -36.89 -28.81 55.33
N ARG A 135 -36.72 -29.64 54.30
CA ARG A 135 -37.81 -30.28 53.56
C ARG A 135 -38.06 -31.69 54.07
N ARG A 136 -39.14 -31.86 54.83
CA ARG A 136 -39.56 -33.17 55.37
C ARG A 136 -39.85 -34.19 54.27
N ASP A 137 -40.38 -33.75 53.14
CA ASP A 137 -40.79 -34.60 52.03
C ASP A 137 -39.61 -35.22 51.26
N LYS A 138 -38.45 -34.54 51.26
CA LYS A 138 -37.22 -35.02 50.61
C LYS A 138 -36.11 -35.41 51.60
N ASN A 139 -36.38 -35.27 52.90
CA ASN A 139 -35.40 -35.43 53.97
C ASN A 139 -34.07 -34.68 53.70
N GLN A 140 -34.16 -33.45 53.18
CA GLN A 140 -33.01 -32.65 52.75
C GLN A 140 -33.23 -31.17 53.10
N TYR A 141 -32.16 -30.43 53.37
CA TYR A 141 -32.23 -28.96 53.42
C TYR A 141 -32.27 -28.36 52.01
N ARG A 142 -32.89 -27.20 51.88
CA ARG A 142 -32.90 -26.38 50.67
C ARG A 142 -32.58 -24.93 51.03
N ASP A 143 -31.74 -24.30 50.25
CA ASP A 143 -31.40 -22.90 50.40
C ASP A 143 -32.40 -22.04 49.62
N ASP A 144 -33.20 -21.25 50.33
CA ASP A 144 -34.22 -20.36 49.76
C ASP A 144 -33.69 -18.93 49.68
N ALA A 145 -33.89 -18.29 48.53
CA ALA A 145 -33.77 -16.84 48.39
C ALA A 145 -35.04 -16.17 48.92
N ILE A 146 -34.88 -15.22 49.84
CA ILE A 146 -35.95 -14.43 50.43
C ILE A 146 -35.67 -12.93 50.27
N ASN A 147 -36.72 -12.10 50.29
CA ASN A 147 -36.63 -10.65 50.07
C ASN A 147 -35.86 -10.29 48.78
N LEU A 148 -36.13 -11.03 47.70
CA LEU A 148 -35.40 -10.91 46.45
C LEU A 148 -35.81 -9.64 45.68
N ASN A 149 -34.80 -8.87 45.30
CA ASN A 149 -34.92 -7.66 44.50
C ASN A 149 -34.01 -7.73 43.26
N VAL A 150 -34.31 -6.98 42.21
CA VAL A 150 -33.37 -6.80 41.09
C VAL A 150 -32.25 -5.87 41.55
N LEU A 151 -30.99 -6.21 41.24
CA LEU A 151 -29.82 -5.45 41.70
C LEU A 151 -29.87 -3.97 41.29
N SER A 152 -30.36 -3.66 40.08
CA SER A 152 -30.52 -2.26 39.64
C SER A 152 -31.56 -1.49 40.45
N GLU A 153 -32.67 -2.13 40.84
CA GLU A 153 -33.69 -1.49 41.69
C GLU A 153 -33.17 -1.30 43.11
N GLU A 154 -32.40 -2.27 43.64
CA GLU A 154 -31.76 -2.15 44.94
C GLU A 154 -30.79 -0.96 44.99
N ILE A 155 -30.00 -0.76 43.94
CA ILE A 155 -29.12 0.42 43.82
C ILE A 155 -29.94 1.71 43.79
N ASP A 156 -30.99 1.77 42.98
CA ASP A 156 -31.86 2.95 42.86
C ASP A 156 -32.47 3.31 44.24
N ILE A 157 -32.88 2.30 45.04
CA ILE A 157 -33.36 2.48 46.42
C ILE A 157 -32.26 3.03 47.34
N ARG A 158 -31.06 2.45 47.31
CA ARG A 158 -29.95 2.91 48.18
C ARG A 158 -29.53 4.33 47.84
N VAL A 159 -29.45 4.67 46.55
CA VAL A 159 -29.18 6.04 46.09
C VAL A 159 -30.24 7.00 46.61
N ALA A 160 -31.53 6.68 46.47
CA ALA A 160 -32.61 7.53 46.97
C ALA A 160 -32.57 7.73 48.50
N LEU A 161 -32.22 6.68 49.27
CA LEU A 161 -32.06 6.78 50.72
C LEU A 161 -30.87 7.65 51.13
N ILE A 162 -29.75 7.55 50.39
CA ILE A 162 -28.57 8.39 50.58
C ILE A 162 -28.93 9.87 50.31
N GLU A 163 -29.65 10.14 49.21
CA GLU A 163 -30.12 11.49 48.87
C GLU A 163 -31.07 12.05 49.93
N ASP A 164 -32.04 11.26 50.42
CA ASP A 164 -32.95 11.66 51.49
C ASP A 164 -32.18 12.01 52.78
N ARG A 165 -31.21 11.17 53.18
CA ARG A 165 -30.38 11.46 54.36
C ARG A 165 -29.50 12.68 54.18
N LYS A 166 -28.94 12.90 52.99
CA LYS A 166 -28.16 14.10 52.69
C LYS A 166 -29.01 15.35 52.79
N SER A 167 -30.23 15.33 52.23
CA SER A 167 -31.17 16.45 52.35
C SER A 167 -31.54 16.78 53.80
N LYS A 168 -31.52 15.77 54.68
CA LYS A 168 -31.82 15.88 56.13
C LYS A 168 -30.57 16.06 57.00
N ASN A 169 -29.39 16.25 56.39
CA ASN A 169 -28.09 16.38 57.08
C ASN A 169 -27.80 15.25 58.10
N LYS A 170 -28.16 14.00 57.74
CA LYS A 170 -27.94 12.80 58.56
C LYS A 170 -26.71 12.02 58.09
N PRO A 171 -26.05 11.24 58.98
CA PRO A 171 -24.92 10.39 58.60
C PRO A 171 -25.34 9.32 57.58
N GLN A 172 -24.48 9.12 56.57
CA GLN A 172 -24.73 8.27 55.40
C GLN A 172 -23.75 7.09 55.30
N ASN A 173 -22.71 7.02 56.13
CA ASN A 173 -21.60 6.04 56.00
C ASN A 173 -22.09 4.59 55.92
N ALA A 174 -23.10 4.22 56.74
CA ALA A 174 -23.71 2.90 56.68
C ALA A 174 -24.35 2.60 55.31
N LEU A 175 -25.10 3.56 54.75
CA LEU A 175 -25.73 3.43 53.44
C LEU A 175 -24.71 3.44 52.29
N LEU A 176 -23.62 4.22 52.42
CA LEU A 176 -22.51 4.22 51.46
C LEU A 176 -21.78 2.87 51.47
N SER A 177 -21.58 2.27 52.64
CA SER A 177 -21.00 0.93 52.76
C SER A 177 -21.90 -0.16 52.14
N GLU A 178 -23.22 -0.07 52.35
CA GLU A 178 -24.19 -0.96 51.70
C GLU A 178 -24.21 -0.79 50.18
N LEU A 179 -24.19 0.46 49.69
CA LEU A 179 -24.11 0.76 48.27
C LEU A 179 -22.80 0.21 47.70
N ARG A 180 -21.66 0.43 48.36
CA ARG A 180 -20.35 -0.13 47.98
C ARG A 180 -20.44 -1.64 47.77
N SER A 181 -21.01 -2.37 48.73
CA SER A 181 -21.16 -3.83 48.63
C SER A 181 -22.02 -4.25 47.42
N CYS A 182 -23.07 -3.49 47.10
CA CYS A 182 -23.85 -3.73 45.87
C CYS A 182 -23.02 -3.47 44.61
N LEU A 183 -22.18 -2.43 44.60
CA LEU A 183 -21.35 -2.03 43.46
C LEU A 183 -20.14 -2.94 43.22
N GLU A 184 -19.56 -3.57 44.26
CA GLU A 184 -18.44 -4.51 44.10
C GLU A 184 -18.80 -5.70 43.19
N ASN A 185 -20.08 -6.08 43.19
CA ASN A 185 -20.62 -7.18 42.39
C ASN A 185 -21.07 -6.76 40.97
N LEU A 186 -20.97 -5.47 40.63
CA LEU A 186 -21.49 -4.87 39.39
C LEU A 186 -20.51 -4.82 38.22
N ASN A 187 -19.33 -5.44 38.29
CA ASN A 187 -18.31 -5.41 37.23
C ASN A 187 -18.80 -5.85 35.82
N LYS A 188 -20.06 -6.29 35.66
CA LYS A 188 -20.71 -6.65 34.39
C LYS A 188 -21.78 -5.68 33.87
N LEU A 189 -22.14 -4.61 34.59
CA LEU A 189 -23.21 -3.67 34.18
C LEU A 189 -22.70 -2.21 34.09
N ASN A 190 -22.10 -1.84 32.95
CA ASN A 190 -21.69 -0.46 32.66
C ASN A 190 -22.84 0.57 32.75
N ALA A 191 -24.09 0.15 32.55
CA ALA A 191 -25.24 1.06 32.51
C ALA A 191 -25.65 1.60 33.89
N ALA A 192 -25.38 0.86 34.98
CA ALA A 192 -25.80 1.26 36.33
C ALA A 192 -25.01 2.47 36.85
N TRP A 193 -23.73 2.58 36.49
CA TRP A 193 -22.84 3.68 36.92
C TRP A 193 -23.30 5.07 36.47
N ASN A 194 -24.06 5.15 35.37
CA ASN A 194 -24.55 6.44 34.86
C ASN A 194 -25.79 6.96 35.61
N LYS A 195 -26.48 6.11 36.38
CA LYS A 195 -27.64 6.51 37.17
C LYS A 195 -27.25 7.11 38.53
N ILE A 196 -26.04 6.83 39.00
CA ILE A 196 -25.56 7.28 40.30
C ILE A 196 -25.06 8.73 40.17
N PRO A 197 -25.56 9.69 40.98
CA PRO A 197 -25.10 11.07 40.96
C PRO A 197 -23.58 11.20 41.17
N ASP A 198 -22.94 12.11 40.42
CA ASP A 198 -21.48 12.31 40.48
C ASP A 198 -20.96 12.64 41.87
N TRP A 199 -21.77 13.28 42.71
CA TRP A 199 -21.35 13.58 44.07
C TRP A 199 -21.22 12.33 44.93
N ILE A 200 -22.07 11.32 44.76
CA ILE A 200 -21.98 10.03 45.48
C ILE A 200 -20.75 9.26 45.00
N LEU A 201 -20.52 9.27 43.68
CA LEU A 201 -19.38 8.58 43.09
C LEU A 201 -18.04 9.14 43.58
N ARG A 202 -18.00 10.40 44.02
CA ARG A 202 -16.80 11.07 44.57
C ARG A 202 -16.51 10.77 46.04
N GLU A 203 -17.44 10.13 46.75
CA GLU A 203 -17.20 9.71 48.14
C GLU A 203 -16.08 8.66 48.17
N GLU A 204 -15.21 8.73 49.17
CA GLU A 204 -13.98 7.93 49.26
C GLU A 204 -14.30 6.42 49.29
N GLU A 205 -15.41 6.06 49.92
CA GLU A 205 -15.92 4.69 50.01
C GLU A 205 -16.30 4.10 48.65
N ILE A 206 -16.64 4.94 47.66
CA ILE A 206 -17.13 4.50 46.35
C ILE A 206 -16.07 4.70 45.26
N TRP A 207 -15.27 5.76 45.33
CA TRP A 207 -14.39 6.22 44.25
C TRP A 207 -13.49 5.13 43.67
N SER A 208 -12.95 4.24 44.52
CA SER A 208 -12.09 3.13 44.12
C SER A 208 -12.74 2.10 43.19
N LEU A 209 -14.08 1.97 43.22
CA LEU A 209 -14.84 1.03 42.39
C LEU A 209 -15.32 1.65 41.07
N VAL A 210 -15.29 2.97 40.96
CA VAL A 210 -15.84 3.67 39.79
C VAL A 210 -15.01 3.35 38.55
N PRO A 211 -15.64 2.92 37.42
CA PRO A 211 -14.92 2.62 36.19
C PRO A 211 -14.05 3.78 35.71
N THR A 212 -12.86 3.48 35.20
CA THR A 212 -11.85 4.47 34.77
C THR A 212 -12.43 5.55 33.85
N ASN A 213 -13.22 5.16 32.84
CA ASN A 213 -13.85 6.11 31.92
C ASN A 213 -14.85 7.06 32.61
N ARG A 214 -15.54 6.60 33.65
CA ARG A 214 -16.47 7.43 34.43
C ARG A 214 -15.72 8.38 35.35
N ARG A 215 -14.67 7.90 36.04
CA ARG A 215 -13.75 8.75 36.82
C ARG A 215 -13.16 9.87 35.97
N ALA A 216 -12.66 9.54 34.77
CA ALA A 216 -12.16 10.53 33.82
C ALA A 216 -13.22 11.58 33.46
N SER A 217 -14.44 11.16 33.14
CA SER A 217 -15.53 12.08 32.75
C SER A 217 -15.89 13.05 33.89
N ILE A 218 -15.94 12.56 35.14
CA ILE A 218 -16.24 13.36 36.34
C ILE A 218 -15.11 14.35 36.64
N LEU A 219 -13.85 13.97 36.44
CA LEU A 219 -12.71 14.87 36.63
C LEU A 219 -12.68 15.95 35.53
N LEU A 220 -12.92 15.56 34.27
CA LEU A 220 -12.93 16.49 33.15
C LEU A 220 -14.01 17.57 33.30
N SER A 221 -15.19 17.25 33.83
CA SER A 221 -16.25 18.23 34.08
C SER A 221 -15.94 19.21 35.21
N GLN A 222 -14.86 19.02 35.97
CA GLN A 222 -14.43 19.90 37.07
C GLN A 222 -13.32 20.86 36.67
N LEU A 223 -12.78 20.73 35.46
CA LEU A 223 -11.68 21.57 34.97
C LEU A 223 -12.06 23.05 34.81
N ASP A 224 -13.36 23.36 34.74
CA ASP A 224 -13.83 24.75 34.65
C ASP A 224 -13.83 25.48 36.01
N ASN A 225 -13.59 24.79 37.13
CA ASN A 225 -13.56 25.40 38.46
C ASN A 225 -12.14 25.81 38.88
N PRO A 226 -11.81 27.12 38.95
CA PRO A 226 -10.46 27.59 39.28
C PRO A 226 -9.97 27.14 40.65
N SER A 227 -10.87 27.03 41.65
CA SER A 227 -10.45 26.70 43.02
C SER A 227 -10.00 25.24 43.18
N THR A 228 -10.39 24.36 42.26
CA THR A 228 -10.07 22.93 42.30
C THR A 228 -9.23 22.46 41.13
N TYR A 229 -8.84 23.37 40.22
CA TYR A 229 -8.18 23.04 38.96
C TYR A 229 -6.92 22.19 39.17
N GLN A 230 -5.98 22.63 40.01
CA GLN A 230 -4.72 21.91 40.23
C GLN A 230 -4.93 20.51 40.80
N ASN A 231 -5.77 20.40 41.84
CA ASN A 231 -6.13 19.10 42.43
C ASN A 231 -6.81 18.17 41.41
N THR A 232 -7.64 18.73 40.52
CA THR A 232 -8.29 17.96 39.45
C THR A 232 -7.27 17.45 38.44
N VAL A 233 -6.29 18.28 38.05
CA VAL A 233 -5.19 17.90 37.16
C VAL A 233 -4.34 16.79 37.79
N ASP A 234 -3.99 16.91 39.08
CA ASP A 234 -3.20 15.90 39.79
C ASP A 234 -3.94 14.55 39.82
N LYS A 235 -5.25 14.56 40.10
CA LYS A 235 -6.09 13.34 40.01
C LYS A 235 -6.18 12.75 38.61
N ILE A 236 -6.16 13.58 37.56
CA ILE A 236 -6.11 13.10 36.17
C ILE A 236 -4.76 12.44 35.89
N VAL A 237 -3.65 13.01 36.37
CA VAL A 237 -2.31 12.43 36.24
C VAL A 237 -2.24 11.06 36.94
N ASP A 238 -2.74 10.97 38.16
CA ASP A 238 -2.81 9.70 38.91
C ASP A 238 -3.66 8.65 38.17
N LEU A 239 -4.78 9.08 37.57
CA LEU A 239 -5.63 8.22 36.77
C LEU A 239 -4.89 7.70 35.52
N LEU A 240 -4.19 8.58 34.79
CA LEU A 240 -3.43 8.18 33.59
C LEU A 240 -2.30 7.20 33.91
N ASN A 241 -1.60 7.41 35.03
CA ASN A 241 -0.52 6.53 35.50
C ASN A 241 -1.02 5.15 35.93
N SER A 242 -2.20 5.09 36.57
CA SER A 242 -2.80 3.84 37.04
C SER A 242 -3.62 3.08 35.98
N SER A 243 -3.88 3.69 34.83
CA SER A 243 -4.70 3.09 33.76
C SER A 243 -3.87 2.26 32.75
N PRO A 244 -4.41 1.15 32.23
CA PRO A 244 -3.81 0.40 31.12
C PRO A 244 -3.82 1.20 29.80
N ASP A 245 -2.96 0.85 28.84
CA ASP A 245 -2.71 1.66 27.63
C ASP A 245 -3.96 1.93 26.78
N ASN A 246 -4.85 0.95 26.65
CA ASN A 246 -6.10 1.07 25.90
C ASN A 246 -7.05 2.10 26.53
N GLU A 247 -7.21 2.09 27.85
CA GLU A 247 -8.01 3.06 28.59
C GLU A 247 -7.33 4.43 28.61
N ARG A 248 -6.01 4.47 28.79
CA ARG A 248 -5.22 5.70 28.79
C ARG A 248 -5.42 6.49 27.50
N ASN A 249 -5.34 5.85 26.34
CA ASN A 249 -5.56 6.51 25.05
C ASN A 249 -6.99 7.05 24.91
N SER A 250 -8.00 6.32 25.39
CA SER A 250 -9.41 6.77 25.43
C SER A 250 -9.59 8.00 26.32
N ILE A 251 -8.90 8.06 27.46
CA ILE A 251 -8.92 9.22 28.36
C ILE A 251 -8.25 10.42 27.69
N ILE A 252 -7.03 10.24 27.15
CA ILE A 252 -6.25 11.29 26.49
C ILE A 252 -7.03 11.93 25.34
N ALA A 253 -7.75 11.15 24.55
CA ALA A 253 -8.59 11.65 23.47
C ALA A 253 -9.68 12.64 23.95
N LYS A 254 -10.13 12.53 25.21
CA LYS A 254 -11.15 13.39 25.80
C LYS A 254 -10.59 14.61 26.54
N ILE A 255 -9.28 14.65 26.83
CA ILE A 255 -8.66 15.77 27.55
C ILE A 255 -8.65 17.01 26.64
N PRO A 256 -9.20 18.16 27.07
CA PRO A 256 -9.12 19.40 26.30
C PRO A 256 -7.69 19.82 26.00
N LEU A 257 -7.46 20.39 24.82
CA LEU A 257 -6.11 20.73 24.36
C LEU A 257 -5.37 21.71 25.30
N LYS A 258 -6.09 22.68 25.89
CA LYS A 258 -5.55 23.60 26.92
C LYS A 258 -4.98 22.87 28.14
N VAL A 259 -5.59 21.76 28.53
CA VAL A 259 -5.19 20.96 29.70
C VAL A 259 -4.03 20.02 29.33
N LYS A 260 -3.97 19.54 28.08
CA LYS A 260 -2.84 18.77 27.55
C LYS A 260 -1.51 19.55 27.60
N CYS A 261 -1.55 20.88 27.57
CA CYS A 261 -0.37 21.74 27.73
C CYS A 261 0.25 21.69 29.14
N HIS A 262 -0.47 21.19 30.14
CA HIS A 262 0.06 21.09 31.51
C HIS A 262 1.23 20.11 31.56
N LYS A 263 2.38 20.53 32.11
CA LYS A 263 3.66 19.79 32.07
C LYS A 263 3.55 18.30 32.45
N ASN A 264 2.80 18.00 33.52
CA ASN A 264 2.63 16.63 34.02
C ASN A 264 1.72 15.76 33.13
N ILE A 265 0.79 16.38 32.39
CA ILE A 265 -0.06 15.68 31.43
C ILE A 265 0.72 15.50 30.12
N PHE A 266 1.38 16.56 29.65
CA PHE A 266 2.17 16.55 28.42
C PHE A 266 3.21 15.44 28.39
N SER A 267 3.92 15.19 29.50
CA SER A 267 4.92 14.12 29.58
C SER A 267 4.35 12.72 29.31
N LEU A 268 3.09 12.49 29.69
CA LEU A 268 2.37 11.21 29.56
C LEU A 268 1.68 11.02 28.20
N LEU A 269 1.67 12.05 27.35
CA LEU A 269 1.03 11.98 26.03
C LEU A 269 1.82 11.10 25.04
N PRO A 270 1.13 10.36 24.15
CA PRO A 270 1.72 9.78 22.94
C PRO A 270 2.39 10.85 22.07
N VAL A 271 3.36 10.43 21.25
CA VAL A 271 4.09 11.34 20.34
C VAL A 271 3.14 12.13 19.43
N THR A 272 2.10 11.48 18.91
CA THR A 272 1.10 12.12 18.03
C THR A 272 0.34 13.25 18.74
N ASP A 273 -0.08 13.04 19.99
CA ASP A 273 -0.77 14.06 20.80
C ASP A 273 0.18 15.18 21.22
N LYS A 274 1.44 14.87 21.53
CA LYS A 274 2.47 15.89 21.81
C LYS A 274 2.65 16.83 20.63
N ILE A 275 2.71 16.29 19.42
CA ILE A 275 2.83 17.09 18.20
C ILE A 275 1.61 17.98 18.00
N GLU A 276 0.38 17.48 18.24
CA GLU A 276 -0.83 18.30 18.14
C GLU A 276 -0.83 19.48 19.12
N VAL A 277 -0.37 19.25 20.35
CA VAL A 277 -0.19 20.33 21.35
C VAL A 277 0.84 21.34 20.87
N ILE A 278 2.01 20.89 20.40
CA ILE A 278 3.07 21.78 19.90
C ILE A 278 2.58 22.59 18.69
N ILE A 279 1.85 21.97 17.75
CA ILE A 279 1.27 22.69 16.59
C ILE A 279 0.35 23.82 17.04
N SER A 280 -0.50 23.57 18.05
CA SER A 280 -1.37 24.62 18.61
C SER A 280 -0.55 25.74 19.25
N GLN A 281 0.48 25.40 20.03
CA GLN A 281 1.35 26.40 20.65
C GLN A 281 2.13 27.22 19.62
N VAL A 282 2.59 26.60 18.52
CA VAL A 282 3.24 27.31 17.40
C VAL A 282 2.27 28.30 16.77
N GLN A 283 1.00 27.93 16.59
CA GLN A 283 -0.02 28.81 16.04
C GLN A 283 -0.32 29.98 16.98
N ASP A 284 -0.50 29.72 18.27
CA ASP A 284 -0.74 30.75 19.30
C ASP A 284 0.44 31.73 19.38
N ALA A 285 1.68 31.22 19.39
CA ALA A 285 2.90 32.04 19.41
C ALA A 285 3.05 32.87 18.14
N LYS A 286 2.67 32.32 16.97
CA LYS A 286 2.67 33.05 15.71
C LYS A 286 1.66 34.19 15.72
N ASP A 287 0.46 33.96 16.25
CA ASP A 287 -0.59 34.99 16.37
C ASP A 287 -0.19 36.08 17.39
N ALA A 288 0.59 35.72 18.40
CA ALA A 288 1.18 36.65 19.39
C ALA A 288 2.51 37.31 18.94
N ASN A 289 3.04 36.95 17.76
CA ASN A 289 4.34 37.40 17.23
C ASN A 289 5.54 37.09 18.16
N GLU A 290 5.50 35.93 18.80
CA GLU A 290 6.54 35.39 19.68
C GLU A 290 7.58 34.55 18.92
N PRO A 291 8.82 34.41 19.45
CA PRO A 291 9.87 33.59 18.83
C PRO A 291 9.49 32.10 18.79
N LEU A 292 9.59 31.48 17.62
CA LEU A 292 9.14 30.11 17.37
C LEU A 292 10.25 29.05 17.51
N ASP A 293 11.51 29.43 17.67
CA ASP A 293 12.65 28.52 17.53
C ASP A 293 12.58 27.32 18.49
N THR A 294 12.25 27.56 19.76
CA THR A 294 12.11 26.49 20.77
C THR A 294 11.00 25.50 20.40
N LEU A 295 9.83 26.00 19.99
CA LEU A 295 8.69 25.17 19.62
C LEU A 295 8.95 24.38 18.34
N LEU A 296 9.66 24.97 17.37
CA LEU A 296 10.01 24.29 16.14
C LEU A 296 11.06 23.19 16.37
N ASN A 297 12.00 23.38 17.31
CA ASN A 297 12.92 22.33 17.74
C ASN A 297 12.18 21.16 18.40
N GLU A 298 11.22 21.44 19.29
CA GLU A 298 10.39 20.40 19.90
C GLU A 298 9.55 19.65 18.87
N LEU A 299 8.98 20.37 17.90
CA LEU A 299 8.23 19.79 16.78
C LEU A 299 9.12 18.88 15.94
N GLU A 300 10.34 19.31 15.61
CA GLU A 300 11.32 18.53 14.85
C GLU A 300 11.66 17.20 15.56
N VAL A 301 11.93 17.26 16.86
CA VAL A 301 12.21 16.07 17.69
C VAL A 301 11.03 15.11 17.73
N GLY A 302 9.80 15.64 17.81
CA GLY A 302 8.58 14.84 17.74
C GLY A 302 8.39 14.18 16.38
N LEU A 303 8.53 14.94 15.29
CA LEU A 303 8.31 14.45 13.92
C LEU A 303 9.31 13.36 13.51
N LYS A 304 10.54 13.38 14.04
CA LYS A 304 11.52 12.29 13.83
C LYS A 304 11.06 10.93 14.37
N GLN A 305 10.10 10.91 15.30
CA GLN A 305 9.56 9.70 15.92
C GLN A 305 8.25 9.23 15.25
N VAL A 306 7.77 9.93 14.22
CA VAL A 306 6.49 9.64 13.56
C VAL A 306 6.71 8.96 12.21
N GLU A 307 5.92 7.92 11.96
CA GLU A 307 5.94 7.21 10.69
C GLU A 307 5.43 8.10 9.54
N HIS A 308 6.01 7.95 8.34
CA HIS A 308 5.71 8.81 7.19
C HIS A 308 4.24 8.78 6.72
N TYR A 309 3.48 7.74 7.06
CA TYR A 309 2.05 7.60 6.72
C TYR A 309 1.11 8.12 7.81
N SER A 310 1.64 8.71 8.88
CA SER A 310 0.82 9.29 9.94
C SER A 310 -0.04 10.45 9.43
N ASN A 311 -1.28 10.53 9.92
CA ASN A 311 -2.21 11.62 9.62
C ASN A 311 -1.75 12.98 10.18
N VAL A 312 -0.78 12.98 11.11
CA VAL A 312 -0.20 14.18 11.71
C VAL A 312 0.36 15.14 10.65
N TRP A 313 0.97 14.61 9.59
CA TRP A 313 1.53 15.43 8.49
C TRP A 313 0.50 16.30 7.76
N ASN A 314 -0.79 15.93 7.81
CA ASN A 314 -1.86 16.71 7.22
C ASN A 314 -2.38 17.82 8.15
N LYS A 315 -2.11 17.72 9.46
CA LYS A 315 -2.53 18.71 10.47
C LYS A 315 -1.57 19.89 10.58
N ILE A 316 -0.33 19.73 10.11
CA ILE A 316 0.69 20.79 10.17
C ILE A 316 0.44 21.82 9.06
N PRO A 317 0.36 23.12 9.39
CA PRO A 317 0.24 24.19 8.40
C PRO A 317 1.39 24.22 7.38
N THR A 318 1.08 24.55 6.13
CA THR A 318 2.06 24.53 5.02
C THR A 318 3.25 25.46 5.26
N ASP A 319 3.03 26.64 5.83
CA ASP A 319 4.07 27.61 6.13
C ASP A 319 5.08 27.13 7.20
N ILE A 320 4.63 26.25 8.11
CA ILE A 320 5.51 25.56 9.06
C ILE A 320 6.29 24.46 8.37
N LEU A 321 5.64 23.68 7.49
CA LEU A 321 6.30 22.62 6.71
C LEU A 321 7.42 23.16 5.80
N LEU A 322 7.27 24.39 5.30
CA LEU A 322 8.26 25.07 4.45
C LEU A 322 9.48 25.59 5.21
N LYS A 323 9.48 25.57 6.55
CA LYS A 323 10.68 25.91 7.32
C LYS A 323 11.77 24.88 7.03
N GLN A 324 12.98 25.33 6.73
CA GLN A 324 14.10 24.48 6.31
C GLN A 324 14.35 23.31 7.28
N GLN A 325 14.23 23.55 8.59
CA GLN A 325 14.40 22.54 9.64
C GLN A 325 13.30 21.46 9.71
N ILE A 326 12.14 21.71 9.11
CA ILE A 326 11.03 20.74 9.07
C ILE A 326 10.95 20.08 7.69
N TRP A 327 11.24 20.83 6.62
CA TRP A 327 11.05 20.40 5.24
C TRP A 327 11.66 19.03 4.92
N TYR A 328 12.87 18.75 5.42
CA TYR A 328 13.58 17.51 5.14
C TYR A 328 12.96 16.27 5.81
N LEU A 329 12.12 16.45 6.83
CA LEU A 329 11.38 15.38 7.50
C LEU A 329 10.05 15.08 6.79
N VAL A 330 9.54 16.02 6.00
CA VAL A 330 8.21 15.93 5.38
C VAL A 330 8.18 14.76 4.39
N PRO A 331 7.18 13.87 4.46
CA PRO A 331 7.01 12.77 3.51
C PRO A 331 6.92 13.25 2.06
N ALA A 332 7.51 12.50 1.12
CA ALA A 332 7.64 12.88 -0.29
C ALA A 332 6.29 13.17 -0.98
N ASN A 333 5.24 12.43 -0.63
CA ASN A 333 3.87 12.66 -1.12
C ASN A 333 3.33 14.04 -0.68
N ARG A 334 3.59 14.42 0.57
CA ARG A 334 3.18 15.71 1.14
C ARG A 334 4.01 16.84 0.55
N GLN A 335 5.33 16.68 0.43
CA GLN A 335 6.21 17.62 -0.27
C GLN A 335 5.74 17.88 -1.70
N THR A 336 5.42 16.82 -2.44
CA THR A 336 4.87 16.90 -3.80
C THR A 336 3.58 17.72 -3.84
N SER A 337 2.64 17.46 -2.93
CA SER A 337 1.37 18.19 -2.89
C SER A 337 1.56 19.69 -2.64
N ILE A 338 2.50 20.06 -1.77
CA ILE A 338 2.81 21.45 -1.42
C ILE A 338 3.45 22.16 -2.61
N VAL A 339 4.53 21.59 -3.17
CA VAL A 339 5.26 22.19 -4.30
C VAL A 339 4.34 22.40 -5.49
N LEU A 340 3.52 21.39 -5.84
CA LEU A 340 2.57 21.52 -6.95
C LEU A 340 1.52 22.61 -6.72
N SER A 341 1.03 22.78 -5.48
CA SER A 341 0.05 23.84 -5.16
C SER A 341 0.64 25.26 -5.25
N GLN A 342 1.96 25.40 -5.15
CA GLN A 342 2.64 26.69 -5.18
C GLN A 342 3.10 27.12 -6.57
N LEU A 343 3.15 26.20 -7.55
CA LEU A 343 3.59 26.48 -8.92
C LEU A 343 2.74 27.54 -9.64
N ASP A 344 1.48 27.75 -9.22
CA ASP A 344 0.59 28.76 -9.79
C ASP A 344 0.77 30.15 -9.19
N THR A 345 1.60 30.30 -8.14
CA THR A 345 1.83 31.59 -7.46
C THR A 345 3.09 32.29 -8.00
N SER A 346 2.94 33.51 -8.51
CA SER A 346 4.01 34.22 -9.23
C SER A 346 5.17 34.69 -8.35
N SER A 347 4.94 34.88 -7.05
CA SER A 347 5.94 35.45 -6.13
C SER A 347 7.01 34.45 -5.65
N SER A 348 6.82 33.14 -5.85
CA SER A 348 7.72 32.09 -5.36
C SER A 348 8.21 31.11 -6.45
N TYR A 349 7.85 31.35 -7.71
CA TYR A 349 8.01 30.37 -8.79
C TYR A 349 9.42 29.78 -8.90
N GLU A 350 10.48 30.59 -8.86
CA GLU A 350 11.86 30.11 -8.93
C GLU A 350 12.24 29.19 -7.76
N ASN A 351 11.88 29.57 -6.53
CA ASN A 351 12.14 28.75 -5.35
C ASN A 351 11.36 27.43 -5.43
N THR A 352 10.11 27.48 -5.91
CA THR A 352 9.28 26.28 -6.12
C THR A 352 9.88 25.36 -7.18
N ILE A 353 10.48 25.91 -8.24
CA ILE A 353 11.20 25.14 -9.27
C ILE A 353 12.43 24.45 -8.68
N ASP A 354 13.19 25.13 -7.82
CA ASP A 354 14.34 24.52 -7.13
C ASP A 354 13.92 23.36 -6.23
N MET A 355 12.84 23.53 -5.47
CA MET A 355 12.26 22.46 -4.66
C MET A 355 11.77 21.28 -5.53
N LEU A 356 11.16 21.57 -6.68
CA LEU A 356 10.69 20.55 -7.61
C LEU A 356 11.85 19.77 -8.25
N ALA A 357 12.94 20.44 -8.59
CA ALA A 357 14.15 19.81 -9.13
C ALA A 357 14.78 18.86 -8.09
N ASP A 358 14.90 19.31 -6.84
CA ASP A 358 15.41 18.48 -5.74
C ASP A 358 14.52 17.25 -5.48
N LEU A 359 13.19 17.42 -5.51
CA LEU A 359 12.24 16.31 -5.40
C LEU A 359 12.39 15.32 -6.55
N LEU A 360 12.49 15.80 -7.79
CA LEU A 360 12.73 14.94 -8.95
C LEU A 360 14.03 14.18 -8.78
N CYS A 361 15.11 14.78 -8.29
CA CYS A 361 16.38 14.07 -8.06
C CYS A 361 16.27 12.97 -7.00
N LYS A 362 15.43 13.14 -5.97
CA LYS A 362 15.25 12.17 -4.88
C LYS A 362 14.27 11.04 -5.20
N CYS A 363 13.26 11.30 -6.03
CA CYS A 363 12.24 10.31 -6.39
C CYS A 363 12.75 9.27 -7.42
N SER A 364 12.34 8.01 -7.23
CA SER A 364 12.62 6.90 -8.15
C SER A 364 11.36 6.15 -8.57
N GLY A 365 11.44 5.38 -9.66
CA GLY A 365 10.37 4.47 -10.10
C GLY A 365 8.99 5.11 -10.32
N SER A 366 7.96 4.52 -9.71
CA SER A 366 6.55 4.91 -9.86
C SER A 366 6.26 6.29 -9.27
N GLU A 367 6.91 6.66 -8.18
CA GLU A 367 6.76 7.97 -7.53
C GLU A 367 7.21 9.09 -8.46
N ARG A 368 8.38 8.92 -9.09
CA ARG A 368 8.90 9.88 -10.07
C ARG A 368 7.95 10.05 -11.25
N THR A 369 7.40 8.94 -11.76
CA THR A 369 6.47 8.94 -12.90
C THR A 369 5.18 9.68 -12.55
N SER A 370 4.62 9.42 -11.36
CA SER A 370 3.44 10.11 -10.83
C SER A 370 3.70 11.61 -10.69
N LEU A 371 4.84 12.00 -10.11
CA LEU A 371 5.22 13.41 -9.96
C LEU A 371 5.29 14.11 -11.32
N ILE A 372 6.04 13.55 -12.28
CA ILE A 372 6.20 14.13 -13.63
C ILE A 372 4.84 14.33 -14.33
N SER A 373 3.91 13.38 -14.17
CA SER A 373 2.58 13.48 -14.79
C SER A 373 1.76 14.69 -14.30
N ARG A 374 2.03 15.18 -13.08
CA ARG A 374 1.31 16.30 -12.45
C ARG A 374 2.00 17.66 -12.62
N ILE A 375 3.23 17.70 -13.14
CA ILE A 375 3.95 18.96 -13.38
C ILE A 375 3.32 19.68 -14.59
N PRO A 376 2.98 20.98 -14.48
CA PRO A 376 2.49 21.78 -15.61
C PRO A 376 3.51 21.89 -16.76
N ASP A 377 3.04 21.97 -18.01
CA ASP A 377 3.90 22.05 -19.20
C ASP A 377 4.87 23.24 -19.16
N LYS A 378 4.48 24.37 -18.53
CA LYS A 378 5.35 25.54 -18.35
C LYS A 378 6.56 25.24 -17.43
N ALA A 379 6.33 24.53 -16.33
CA ALA A 379 7.39 24.13 -15.41
C ALA A 379 8.28 23.03 -16.00
N LYS A 380 7.71 22.11 -16.79
CA LYS A 380 8.48 21.08 -17.53
C LYS A 380 9.48 21.66 -18.54
N GLN A 381 9.19 22.82 -19.09
CA GLN A 381 10.06 23.53 -20.04
C GLN A 381 11.20 24.30 -19.36
N HIS A 382 11.19 24.42 -18.04
CA HIS A 382 12.22 25.15 -17.31
C HIS A 382 13.59 24.45 -17.38
N ASP A 383 14.68 25.20 -17.53
CA ASP A 383 16.03 24.66 -17.74
C ASP A 383 16.53 23.74 -16.61
N LYS A 384 16.05 23.96 -15.39
CA LYS A 384 16.35 23.09 -14.23
C LYS A 384 15.56 21.78 -14.21
N ILE A 385 14.37 21.75 -14.83
CA ILE A 385 13.45 20.60 -14.80
C ILE A 385 13.60 19.76 -16.06
N PHE A 386 13.69 20.39 -17.22
CA PHE A 386 13.72 19.73 -18.53
C PHE A 386 14.78 18.61 -18.63
N PRO A 387 16.03 18.77 -18.12
CA PRO A 387 17.04 17.71 -18.16
C PRO A 387 16.72 16.51 -17.27
N LEU A 388 15.88 16.70 -16.24
CA LEU A 388 15.49 15.65 -15.28
C LEU A 388 14.31 14.81 -15.80
N LEU A 389 13.70 15.18 -16.92
CA LEU A 389 12.57 14.46 -17.50
C LEU A 389 13.06 13.25 -18.34
N PRO A 390 12.26 12.18 -18.44
CA PRO A 390 12.51 11.09 -19.37
C PRO A 390 12.65 11.57 -20.81
N SER A 391 13.47 10.89 -21.61
CA SER A 391 13.70 11.25 -23.02
C SER A 391 12.39 11.32 -23.82
N THR A 392 11.41 10.48 -23.51
CA THR A 392 10.06 10.50 -24.11
C THR A 392 9.32 11.81 -23.84
N ASP A 393 9.24 12.23 -22.57
CA ASP A 393 8.59 13.48 -22.17
C ASP A 393 9.30 14.71 -22.76
N ARG A 394 10.65 14.69 -22.76
CA ARG A 394 11.44 15.78 -23.36
C ARG A 394 11.15 15.94 -24.84
N VAL A 395 11.07 14.84 -25.59
CA VAL A 395 10.73 14.86 -27.02
C VAL A 395 9.30 15.35 -27.22
N GLU A 396 8.32 14.89 -26.44
CA GLU A 396 6.93 15.35 -26.55
C GLU A 396 6.81 16.87 -26.33
N ILE A 397 7.51 17.42 -25.33
CA ILE A 397 7.54 18.86 -25.07
C ILE A 397 8.11 19.64 -26.26
N LEU A 398 9.23 19.19 -26.82
CA LEU A 398 9.84 19.84 -27.99
C LEU A 398 8.95 19.74 -29.23
N VAL A 399 8.25 18.61 -29.41
CA VAL A 399 7.32 18.43 -30.52
C VAL A 399 6.13 19.38 -30.42
N LYS A 400 5.60 19.64 -29.21
CA LYS A 400 4.55 20.66 -29.00
C LYS A 400 4.99 22.07 -29.42
N GLN A 401 6.29 22.34 -29.46
CA GLN A 401 6.84 23.62 -29.91
C GLN A 401 7.02 23.69 -31.44
N LEU A 402 6.94 22.57 -32.16
CA LEU A 402 6.97 22.55 -33.62
C LEU A 402 5.55 22.79 -34.18
N ARG A 403 5.44 23.62 -35.21
CA ARG A 403 4.20 23.83 -35.97
C ARG A 403 4.27 23.07 -37.29
N GLU A 404 3.18 22.40 -37.64
CA GLU A 404 3.06 21.69 -38.93
C GLU A 404 3.09 22.72 -40.08
N GLY A 405 4.04 22.56 -41.02
CA GLY A 405 4.15 23.41 -42.21
C GLY A 405 5.04 24.67 -42.09
N GLU A 406 5.60 24.98 -40.91
CA GLU A 406 6.69 25.95 -40.82
C GLU A 406 8.01 25.31 -41.24
N GLN A 407 8.91 26.09 -41.88
CA GLN A 407 10.27 25.62 -42.19
C GLN A 407 10.86 25.01 -40.92
N GLU A 408 11.38 23.78 -41.05
CA GLU A 408 11.99 23.00 -39.99
C GLU A 408 12.73 23.91 -39.02
N ASN A 409 12.23 24.04 -37.78
CA ASN A 409 12.93 24.81 -36.75
C ASN A 409 14.19 24.01 -36.40
N THR A 410 15.26 24.26 -37.16
CA THR A 410 16.52 23.50 -37.13
C THR A 410 17.11 23.41 -35.72
N SER A 411 16.88 24.42 -34.88
CA SER A 411 17.27 24.41 -33.47
C SER A 411 16.50 23.36 -32.64
N ILE A 412 15.19 23.25 -32.85
CA ILE A 412 14.35 22.26 -32.15
C ILE A 412 14.59 20.84 -32.70
N SER A 413 14.68 20.67 -34.03
CA SER A 413 15.05 19.39 -34.64
C SER A 413 16.38 18.89 -34.08
N SER A 414 17.40 19.75 -34.02
CA SER A 414 18.71 19.40 -33.45
C SER A 414 18.63 18.98 -31.97
N LYS A 415 17.77 19.62 -31.16
CA LYS A 415 17.55 19.21 -29.76
C LYS A 415 16.90 17.83 -29.68
N ILE A 416 15.91 17.54 -30.54
CA ILE A 416 15.26 16.23 -30.62
C ILE A 416 16.26 15.16 -31.06
N GLU A 417 17.07 15.43 -32.08
CA GLU A 417 18.13 14.54 -32.57
C GLU A 417 19.15 14.22 -31.48
N ASN A 418 19.61 15.24 -30.74
CA ASN A 418 20.53 15.05 -29.63
C ASN A 418 19.93 14.13 -28.56
N ILE A 419 18.65 14.28 -28.22
CA ILE A 419 17.97 13.38 -27.28
C ILE A 419 17.90 11.95 -27.84
N ILE A 420 17.48 11.77 -29.09
CA ILE A 420 17.34 10.44 -29.71
C ILE A 420 18.70 9.75 -29.83
N SER A 421 19.76 10.48 -30.15
CA SER A 421 21.11 9.93 -30.30
C SER A 421 21.68 9.39 -28.98
N MET A 422 21.31 9.99 -27.85
CA MET A 422 21.67 9.53 -26.50
C MET A 422 20.85 8.31 -26.03
N VAL A 423 19.74 7.98 -26.70
CA VAL A 423 18.87 6.86 -26.31
C VAL A 423 19.31 5.58 -27.05
N PRO A 424 19.53 4.45 -26.33
CA PRO A 424 19.85 3.15 -26.93
C PRO A 424 18.82 2.73 -27.98
N LEU A 425 19.27 2.04 -29.04
CA LEU A 425 18.40 1.60 -30.14
C LEU A 425 17.19 0.77 -29.66
N SER A 426 17.38 -0.07 -28.64
CA SER A 426 16.32 -0.88 -28.03
C SER A 426 15.17 -0.05 -27.46
N ASP A 427 15.47 1.14 -26.97
CA ASP A 427 14.54 1.95 -26.17
C ASP A 427 13.86 3.04 -27.02
N ARG A 428 14.36 3.29 -28.23
CA ARG A 428 13.81 4.26 -29.18
C ARG A 428 12.39 3.96 -29.61
N GLN A 429 11.93 2.71 -29.51
CA GLN A 429 10.56 2.33 -29.83
C GLN A 429 9.53 3.10 -29.00
N SER A 430 9.87 3.40 -27.73
CA SER A 430 9.02 4.21 -26.86
C SER A 430 8.83 5.64 -27.40
N ILE A 431 9.91 6.24 -27.92
CA ILE A 431 9.88 7.56 -28.56
C ILE A 431 9.12 7.50 -29.89
N ILE A 432 9.40 6.50 -30.73
CA ILE A 432 8.72 6.31 -32.02
C ILE A 432 7.21 6.19 -31.84
N SER A 433 6.73 5.46 -30.84
CA SER A 433 5.29 5.30 -30.61
C SER A 433 4.56 6.61 -30.27
N LYS A 434 5.26 7.58 -29.67
CA LYS A 434 4.72 8.85 -29.19
C LYS A 434 4.85 10.01 -30.19
N LEU A 435 5.73 9.87 -31.19
CA LEU A 435 5.97 10.90 -32.19
C LEU A 435 4.83 10.96 -33.25
N PRO A 436 4.36 12.17 -33.63
CA PRO A 436 3.49 12.36 -34.78
C PRO A 436 4.14 11.87 -36.08
N GLY A 437 3.33 11.42 -37.04
CA GLY A 437 3.80 10.88 -38.31
C GLY A 437 4.70 11.86 -39.07
N TRP A 438 4.29 13.12 -39.21
CA TRP A 438 5.05 14.14 -39.93
C TRP A 438 6.41 14.45 -39.29
N VAL A 439 6.55 14.35 -37.95
CA VAL A 439 7.83 14.54 -37.26
C VAL A 439 8.81 13.41 -37.58
N LYS A 440 8.30 12.18 -37.75
CA LYS A 440 9.13 11.01 -38.14
C LYS A 440 9.66 11.10 -39.56
N GLU A 441 9.03 11.92 -40.40
CA GLU A 441 9.44 12.13 -41.79
C GLU A 441 10.45 13.29 -41.95
N ILE A 442 10.69 14.07 -40.89
CA ILE A 442 11.77 15.06 -40.88
C ILE A 442 13.11 14.33 -41.11
N PRO A 443 13.89 14.65 -42.16
CA PRO A 443 15.01 13.83 -42.60
C PRO A 443 16.06 13.54 -41.50
N SER A 444 16.42 14.54 -40.72
CA SER A 444 17.44 14.43 -39.66
C SER A 444 16.94 13.62 -38.45
N ILE A 445 15.68 13.81 -38.06
CA ILE A 445 15.01 13.01 -37.02
C ILE A 445 14.85 11.57 -37.50
N ARG A 446 14.42 11.34 -38.75
CA ARG A 446 14.25 10.01 -39.34
C ARG A 446 15.56 9.23 -39.31
N ALA A 447 16.64 9.84 -39.76
CA ALA A 447 17.98 9.24 -39.74
C ALA A 447 18.42 8.89 -38.31
N SER A 448 18.09 9.76 -37.35
CA SER A 448 18.38 9.53 -35.93
C SER A 448 17.52 8.40 -35.34
N LEU A 449 16.23 8.30 -35.68
CA LEU A 449 15.32 7.26 -35.19
C LEU A 449 15.70 5.88 -35.72
N PHE A 450 15.94 5.78 -37.03
CA PHE A 450 16.04 4.52 -37.76
C PHE A 450 17.45 4.20 -38.26
N ARG A 451 18.47 4.56 -37.47
CA ARG A 451 19.88 4.34 -37.78
C ARG A 451 20.14 2.91 -38.27
N ILE A 452 20.67 2.78 -39.48
CA ILE A 452 21.07 1.50 -40.07
C ILE A 452 22.52 1.20 -39.66
N PRO A 453 22.80 0.07 -38.99
CA PRO A 453 24.15 -0.29 -38.58
C PRO A 453 25.03 -0.58 -39.80
N SER A 454 26.28 -0.13 -39.76
CA SER A 454 27.27 -0.57 -40.75
C SER A 454 27.72 -2.00 -40.44
N VAL A 455 28.21 -2.69 -41.46
CA VAL A 455 28.66 -4.07 -41.39
C VAL A 455 29.71 -4.30 -40.30
N GLY A 456 30.54 -3.29 -40.01
CA GLY A 456 31.54 -3.36 -38.93
C GLY A 456 30.94 -3.52 -37.52
N SER A 457 29.72 -3.02 -37.30
CA SER A 457 29.01 -3.13 -36.01
C SER A 457 28.15 -4.39 -35.88
N LEU A 458 27.95 -5.14 -36.95
CA LEU A 458 27.15 -6.37 -36.93
C LEU A 458 27.94 -7.54 -36.34
N PRO A 459 27.30 -8.43 -35.56
CA PRO A 459 27.94 -9.60 -35.00
C PRO A 459 28.41 -10.56 -36.09
N ASP A 460 29.61 -11.09 -35.91
CA ASP A 460 30.18 -12.13 -36.76
C ASP A 460 29.51 -13.49 -36.49
N ALA A 461 29.35 -14.30 -37.53
CA ALA A 461 28.92 -15.70 -37.38
C ALA A 461 30.01 -16.54 -36.70
N PRO A 462 29.68 -17.70 -36.06
CA PRO A 462 30.67 -18.56 -35.42
C PRO A 462 31.82 -18.97 -36.34
N GLU A 463 31.55 -19.20 -37.63
CA GLU A 463 32.52 -19.60 -38.65
C GLU A 463 33.16 -18.43 -39.41
N ALA A 464 33.07 -17.20 -38.90
CA ALA A 464 33.50 -16.01 -39.62
C ALA A 464 34.96 -16.07 -40.08
N LYS A 465 35.87 -16.66 -39.29
CA LYS A 465 37.28 -16.82 -39.66
C LYS A 465 37.44 -17.70 -40.91
N GLN A 466 36.72 -18.82 -40.96
CA GLN A 466 36.76 -19.75 -42.09
C GLN A 466 36.09 -19.15 -43.33
N ILE A 467 34.98 -18.43 -43.15
CA ILE A 467 34.31 -17.73 -44.25
C ILE A 467 35.22 -16.65 -44.84
N ARG A 468 35.90 -15.85 -44.01
CA ARG A 468 36.88 -14.85 -44.47
C ARG A 468 38.03 -15.49 -45.27
N ALA A 469 38.55 -16.63 -44.81
CA ALA A 469 39.59 -17.38 -45.54
C ALA A 469 39.07 -17.87 -46.90
N PHE A 470 37.85 -18.41 -46.94
CA PHE A 470 37.20 -18.84 -48.19
C PHE A 470 37.00 -17.68 -49.17
N ILE A 471 36.54 -16.53 -48.70
CA ILE A 471 36.35 -15.31 -49.51
C ILE A 471 37.67 -14.84 -50.11
N ALA A 472 38.74 -14.82 -49.31
CA ALA A 472 40.07 -14.44 -49.76
C ALA A 472 40.61 -15.42 -50.82
N GLU A 473 40.51 -16.73 -50.57
CA GLU A 473 40.92 -17.78 -51.51
C GLU A 473 40.18 -17.66 -52.86
N ARG A 474 38.85 -17.44 -52.79
CA ARG A 474 37.98 -17.29 -53.96
C ARG A 474 38.08 -15.92 -54.63
N LYS A 475 38.77 -14.94 -54.04
CA LYS A 475 38.85 -13.55 -54.51
C LYS A 475 37.47 -12.91 -54.67
N ILE A 476 36.56 -13.19 -53.74
CA ILE A 476 35.23 -12.57 -53.68
C ILE A 476 35.42 -11.11 -53.24
N SER A 477 34.99 -10.18 -54.08
CA SER A 477 35.29 -8.74 -53.89
C SER A 477 34.08 -7.90 -53.52
N CYS A 478 32.87 -8.36 -53.80
CA CYS A 478 31.64 -7.67 -53.44
C CYS A 478 30.43 -8.60 -53.48
N LEU A 479 29.42 -8.22 -52.71
CA LEU A 479 28.05 -8.60 -52.97
C LEU A 479 27.45 -7.62 -53.98
N CYS A 480 26.50 -8.10 -54.76
CA CYS A 480 25.85 -7.33 -55.81
C CYS A 480 24.34 -7.38 -55.61
N HIS A 481 23.69 -6.21 -55.56
CA HIS A 481 22.24 -6.10 -55.52
C HIS A 481 21.81 -5.24 -56.70
N PHE A 482 20.96 -5.76 -57.58
CA PHE A 482 20.37 -4.95 -58.63
C PHE A 482 18.95 -4.53 -58.24
N THR A 483 18.60 -3.29 -58.54
CA THR A 483 17.29 -2.73 -58.24
C THR A 483 16.92 -1.67 -59.28
N THR A 484 15.69 -1.20 -59.21
CA THR A 484 15.19 -0.14 -60.09
C THR A 484 15.66 1.23 -59.59
N ILE A 485 15.70 2.22 -60.49
CA ILE A 485 16.06 3.58 -60.11
C ILE A 485 15.06 4.19 -59.12
N GLU A 486 13.79 3.81 -59.21
CA GLU A 486 12.71 4.23 -58.32
C GLU A 486 12.97 3.76 -56.88
N ASN A 487 13.37 2.49 -56.71
CA ASN A 487 13.73 1.95 -55.41
C ASN A 487 15.04 2.55 -54.84
N LEU A 488 15.97 2.97 -55.71
CA LEU A 488 17.20 3.62 -55.25
C LEU A 488 16.90 4.91 -54.47
N GLN A 489 15.90 5.68 -54.88
CA GLN A 489 15.49 6.89 -54.17
C GLN A 489 15.05 6.57 -52.72
N GLY A 490 14.26 5.51 -52.54
CA GLY A 490 13.88 5.00 -51.22
C GLY A 490 15.09 4.54 -50.40
N ILE A 491 15.99 3.77 -51.01
CA ILE A 491 17.23 3.29 -50.36
C ILE A 491 18.10 4.46 -49.87
N CYS A 492 18.27 5.50 -50.69
CA CYS A 492 19.03 6.69 -50.31
C CYS A 492 18.33 7.49 -49.20
N ARG A 493 16.99 7.63 -49.26
CA ARG A 493 16.20 8.29 -48.21
C ARG A 493 16.30 7.58 -46.86
N GLU A 494 16.27 6.25 -46.85
CA GLU A 494 16.40 5.44 -45.63
C GLU A 494 17.84 5.30 -45.13
N GLY A 495 18.83 5.73 -45.91
CA GLY A 495 20.25 5.60 -45.59
C GLY A 495 20.78 4.17 -45.73
N GLY A 496 20.09 3.30 -46.47
CA GLY A 496 20.48 1.92 -46.69
C GLY A 496 19.34 1.04 -47.21
N PHE A 497 19.66 -0.22 -47.48
CA PHE A 497 18.69 -1.24 -47.86
C PHE A 497 18.00 -1.77 -46.61
N LEU A 498 16.71 -2.05 -46.75
CA LEU A 498 15.88 -2.61 -45.72
C LEU A 498 15.15 -3.83 -46.29
N SER A 499 15.08 -4.89 -45.49
CA SER A 499 14.22 -6.04 -45.80
C SER A 499 12.74 -5.63 -45.88
N ASN A 500 11.93 -6.43 -46.57
CA ASN A 500 10.49 -6.15 -46.71
C ASN A 500 9.80 -5.98 -45.35
N ARG A 501 10.18 -6.77 -44.33
CA ARG A 501 9.64 -6.60 -42.97
C ARG A 501 10.01 -5.25 -42.36
N GLN A 502 11.23 -4.77 -42.55
CA GLN A 502 11.65 -3.46 -42.05
C GLN A 502 11.00 -2.30 -42.82
N LEU A 503 10.81 -2.44 -44.13
CA LEU A 503 10.07 -1.46 -44.92
C LEU A 503 8.62 -1.35 -44.44
N GLN A 504 7.96 -2.48 -44.20
CA GLN A 504 6.61 -2.54 -43.63
C GLN A 504 6.55 -1.92 -42.22
N SER A 505 7.50 -2.23 -41.34
CA SER A 505 7.49 -1.70 -39.96
C SER A 505 7.76 -0.19 -39.88
N ARG A 506 8.49 0.36 -40.87
CA ARG A 506 8.79 1.79 -41.00
C ARG A 506 7.77 2.55 -41.85
N ASN A 507 6.77 1.87 -42.40
CA ASN A 507 5.81 2.41 -43.38
C ASN A 507 6.53 3.10 -44.57
N SER A 508 7.67 2.55 -44.98
CA SER A 508 8.46 3.08 -46.10
C SER A 508 7.87 2.57 -47.41
N HIS A 509 7.62 3.50 -48.34
CA HIS A 509 7.19 3.15 -49.70
C HIS A 509 8.33 2.47 -50.48
N TYR A 510 8.02 1.38 -51.18
CA TYR A 510 8.92 0.66 -52.08
C TYR A 510 8.13 -0.07 -53.16
N ASP A 511 8.75 -0.27 -54.32
CA ASP A 511 8.21 -1.09 -55.41
C ASP A 511 8.71 -2.52 -55.28
N GLN A 512 7.79 -3.45 -54.97
CA GLN A 512 8.13 -4.85 -54.80
C GLN A 512 8.47 -5.50 -56.15
N ILE A 513 9.76 -5.75 -56.39
CA ILE A 513 10.23 -6.38 -57.63
C ILE A 513 9.86 -7.88 -57.66
N ASP A 514 10.02 -8.59 -56.54
CA ASP A 514 9.65 -10.00 -56.37
C ASP A 514 8.36 -10.11 -55.54
N GLU A 515 7.22 -10.15 -56.21
CA GLU A 515 5.88 -10.18 -55.60
C GLU A 515 5.62 -11.46 -54.81
N GLY A 516 6.22 -12.58 -55.21
CA GLY A 516 5.92 -13.90 -54.65
C GLY A 516 6.76 -14.25 -53.42
N ARG A 517 7.98 -13.70 -53.31
CA ARG A 517 8.96 -13.98 -52.24
C ARG A 517 8.90 -15.42 -51.74
N TRP A 518 8.96 -16.36 -52.69
CA TRP A 518 8.56 -17.76 -52.47
C TRP A 518 9.47 -18.52 -51.49
N ASP A 519 10.63 -17.97 -51.15
CA ASP A 519 11.52 -18.47 -50.09
C ASP A 519 11.02 -18.18 -48.66
N GLY A 520 10.03 -17.30 -48.49
CA GLY A 520 9.50 -16.88 -47.18
C GLY A 520 10.43 -16.00 -46.34
N LYS A 521 11.57 -15.54 -46.86
CA LYS A 521 12.61 -14.78 -46.16
C LYS A 521 12.37 -13.27 -46.28
N LEU A 522 11.27 -12.80 -45.68
CA LEU A 522 10.87 -11.38 -45.64
C LEU A 522 11.81 -10.48 -44.83
N ASN A 523 12.68 -11.06 -44.01
CA ASN A 523 13.69 -10.37 -43.21
C ASN A 523 15.04 -10.24 -43.91
N HIS A 524 15.17 -10.73 -45.14
CA HIS A 524 16.46 -10.79 -45.81
C HIS A 524 16.45 -10.00 -47.11
N ILE A 525 17.62 -9.51 -47.49
CA ILE A 525 17.90 -8.80 -48.73
C ILE A 525 18.68 -9.74 -49.65
N CYS A 526 18.19 -9.94 -50.87
CA CYS A 526 18.84 -10.83 -51.84
C CYS A 526 20.01 -10.13 -52.52
N CYS A 527 21.15 -10.81 -52.54
CA CYS A 527 22.37 -10.39 -53.19
C CYS A 527 22.92 -11.55 -54.03
N SER A 528 23.72 -11.21 -55.02
CA SER A 528 24.55 -12.15 -55.78
C SER A 528 26.03 -11.91 -55.43
N ILE A 529 26.90 -12.87 -55.71
CA ILE A 529 28.35 -12.73 -55.48
C ILE A 529 29.02 -12.26 -56.78
N ASN A 530 29.75 -11.14 -56.72
CA ASN A 530 30.60 -10.59 -57.79
C ASN A 530 29.91 -10.25 -59.14
N SER A 531 28.65 -10.62 -59.33
CA SER A 531 27.86 -10.41 -60.54
C SER A 531 26.38 -10.32 -60.17
N TYR A 532 25.49 -10.28 -61.15
CA TYR A 532 24.04 -10.24 -60.93
C TYR A 532 23.36 -11.44 -61.58
N ASN A 533 22.20 -11.82 -61.05
CA ASN A 533 21.37 -12.89 -61.61
C ASN A 533 20.68 -12.39 -62.91
N TYR A 534 21.40 -12.42 -64.03
CA TYR A 534 20.88 -11.96 -65.33
C TYR A 534 19.65 -12.76 -65.80
N MET A 535 19.54 -14.03 -65.38
CA MET A 535 18.39 -14.87 -65.68
C MET A 535 17.12 -14.30 -65.03
N TYR A 536 17.20 -13.88 -63.76
CA TYR A 536 16.07 -13.23 -63.10
C TYR A 536 15.80 -11.85 -63.66
N LEU A 537 16.85 -11.05 -63.91
CA LEU A 537 16.68 -9.73 -64.52
C LEU A 537 15.98 -9.79 -65.87
N TYR A 538 16.27 -10.79 -66.71
CA TYR A 538 15.60 -10.96 -68.00
C TYR A 538 14.07 -11.03 -67.86
N HIS A 539 13.57 -11.65 -66.79
CA HIS A 539 12.15 -11.70 -66.47
C HIS A 539 11.63 -10.37 -65.89
N ALA A 540 12.43 -9.71 -65.05
CA ALA A 540 12.03 -8.49 -64.36
C ALA A 540 12.22 -7.20 -65.18
N LYS A 541 12.98 -7.22 -66.29
CA LYS A 541 13.42 -6.01 -67.02
C LYS A 541 12.31 -5.05 -67.45
N HIS A 542 11.08 -5.55 -67.64
CA HIS A 542 9.92 -4.75 -68.01
C HIS A 542 9.39 -3.86 -66.86
N LYS A 543 9.81 -4.12 -65.61
CA LYS A 543 9.34 -3.40 -64.41
C LYS A 543 9.94 -2.00 -64.25
N SER A 544 11.05 -1.69 -64.91
CA SER A 544 11.62 -0.33 -64.90
C SER A 544 12.45 -0.09 -66.15
N GLN A 545 12.49 1.18 -66.59
CA GLN A 545 13.29 1.63 -67.72
C GLN A 545 14.77 1.85 -67.34
N CYS A 546 15.10 1.89 -66.05
CA CYS A 546 16.45 2.12 -65.56
C CYS A 546 16.75 1.23 -64.36
N TRP A 547 17.74 0.35 -64.54
CA TRP A 547 18.24 -0.53 -63.49
C TRP A 547 19.61 -0.06 -63.03
N VAL A 548 19.91 -0.31 -61.77
CA VAL A 548 21.20 -0.02 -61.15
C VAL A 548 21.75 -1.28 -60.48
N LEU A 549 23.07 -1.44 -60.46
CA LEU A 549 23.74 -2.56 -59.78
C LEU A 549 24.63 -2.01 -58.67
N LEU A 550 24.25 -2.23 -57.42
CA LEU A 550 24.99 -1.77 -56.26
C LEU A 550 26.03 -2.82 -55.87
N ALA A 551 27.30 -2.41 -55.82
CA ALA A 551 28.38 -3.22 -55.27
C ALA A 551 28.52 -2.93 -53.77
N ILE A 552 28.38 -3.97 -52.96
CA ILE A 552 28.32 -3.92 -51.50
C ILE A 552 29.54 -4.65 -50.94
N LYS A 553 30.06 -4.20 -49.79
CA LYS A 553 31.18 -4.87 -49.10
C LYS A 553 30.91 -6.38 -48.93
N PRO A 554 31.90 -7.25 -49.18
CA PRO A 554 31.74 -8.69 -49.00
C PRO A 554 31.60 -9.08 -47.52
N ASP A 555 31.85 -8.15 -46.59
CA ASP A 555 31.80 -8.33 -45.15
C ASP A 555 30.52 -8.93 -44.60
N TYR A 556 29.39 -8.71 -45.28
CA TYR A 556 28.12 -9.31 -44.90
C TYR A 556 28.11 -10.84 -45.00
N LEU A 557 29.00 -11.45 -45.79
CA LEU A 557 29.09 -12.90 -45.97
C LEU A 557 29.46 -13.63 -44.67
N TRP A 558 30.15 -13.00 -43.72
CA TRP A 558 30.50 -13.63 -42.44
C TRP A 558 29.72 -13.08 -41.25
N LYS A 559 28.62 -12.36 -41.50
CA LYS A 559 27.74 -11.86 -40.44
C LYS A 559 26.68 -12.88 -40.06
N GLN A 560 26.30 -12.83 -38.79
CA GLN A 560 25.28 -13.72 -38.24
C GLN A 560 23.96 -13.56 -39.01
N GLY A 561 23.31 -14.68 -39.33
CA GLY A 561 22.02 -14.70 -40.04
C GLY A 561 22.09 -14.53 -41.56
N THR A 562 23.29 -14.40 -42.15
CA THR A 562 23.47 -14.46 -43.60
C THR A 562 23.25 -15.87 -44.12
N LEU A 563 22.38 -16.01 -45.12
CA LEU A 563 22.03 -17.30 -45.72
C LEU A 563 22.58 -17.43 -47.14
N PHE A 564 22.78 -18.67 -47.57
CA PHE A 564 23.37 -19.02 -48.85
C PHE A 564 22.49 -20.04 -49.56
N CYS A 565 22.24 -19.82 -50.85
CA CYS A 565 21.54 -20.77 -51.69
C CYS A 565 22.36 -21.04 -52.96
N PRO A 566 22.66 -22.31 -53.30
CA PRO A 566 23.43 -22.64 -54.50
C PRO A 566 22.68 -22.39 -55.81
N ILE A 567 21.36 -22.18 -55.75
CA ILE A 567 20.47 -21.85 -56.87
C ILE A 567 19.53 -20.70 -56.47
N ASN A 568 18.56 -20.33 -57.31
CA ASN A 568 17.57 -19.32 -56.96
C ASN A 568 16.84 -19.72 -55.66
N ALA A 569 16.83 -18.85 -54.64
CA ALA A 569 16.26 -19.14 -53.33
C ALA A 569 14.74 -19.44 -53.37
N ALA A 570 14.01 -18.91 -54.36
CA ALA A 570 12.59 -19.21 -54.56
C ALA A 570 12.33 -20.67 -54.96
N SER A 571 13.35 -21.41 -55.42
CA SER A 571 13.25 -22.80 -55.85
C SER A 571 12.85 -23.70 -54.69
N GLU A 572 11.84 -24.56 -54.91
CA GLU A 572 11.29 -25.44 -53.86
C GLU A 572 11.03 -24.71 -52.54
N ARG A 573 10.55 -23.46 -52.61
CA ARG A 573 10.23 -22.63 -51.43
C ARG A 573 11.38 -22.49 -50.43
N GLY A 574 12.61 -22.35 -50.92
CA GLY A 574 13.79 -22.14 -50.07
C GLY A 574 14.43 -23.41 -49.51
N ALA A 575 14.06 -24.61 -50.00
CA ALA A 575 14.58 -25.89 -49.50
C ALA A 575 16.12 -26.02 -49.56
N TYR A 576 16.79 -25.25 -50.41
CA TYR A 576 18.24 -25.29 -50.61
C TYR A 576 19.01 -24.22 -49.84
N ILE A 577 18.32 -23.36 -49.08
CA ILE A 577 18.94 -22.31 -48.28
C ILE A 577 19.67 -22.93 -47.09
N LYS A 578 20.91 -22.49 -46.86
CA LYS A 578 21.78 -22.97 -45.79
C LYS A 578 22.53 -21.83 -45.13
N GLU A 579 22.93 -22.05 -43.88
CA GLU A 579 23.73 -21.10 -43.10
C GLU A 579 25.21 -21.47 -43.09
N GLY A 580 26.03 -20.50 -42.68
CA GLY A 580 27.44 -20.68 -42.36
C GLY A 580 28.31 -21.12 -43.56
N LEU A 581 29.50 -21.61 -43.22
CA LEU A 581 30.50 -22.01 -44.23
C LEU A 581 29.98 -23.09 -45.18
N VAL A 582 29.19 -24.05 -44.68
CA VAL A 582 28.62 -25.14 -45.49
C VAL A 582 27.67 -24.60 -46.55
N GLY A 583 26.85 -23.60 -46.21
CA GLY A 583 26.00 -22.92 -47.17
C GLY A 583 26.81 -22.23 -48.26
N LEU A 584 27.81 -21.43 -47.87
CA LEU A 584 28.68 -20.74 -48.81
C LEU A 584 29.43 -21.73 -49.74
N GLN A 585 30.02 -22.79 -49.17
CA GLN A 585 30.71 -23.83 -49.94
C GLN A 585 29.77 -24.54 -50.92
N SER A 586 28.49 -24.70 -50.58
CA SER A 586 27.52 -25.34 -51.46
C SER A 586 27.34 -24.61 -52.79
N MET A 587 27.50 -23.28 -52.81
CA MET A 587 27.43 -22.44 -54.01
C MET A 587 28.63 -22.65 -54.95
N TYR A 588 29.71 -23.26 -54.46
CA TYR A 588 30.98 -23.48 -55.17
C TYR A 588 31.29 -24.97 -55.38
N LYS A 589 30.29 -25.85 -55.29
CA LYS A 589 30.45 -27.27 -55.67
C LYS A 589 30.82 -27.41 -57.14
N SER A 590 31.55 -28.48 -57.50
CA SER A 590 31.94 -28.77 -58.89
C SER A 590 30.73 -28.83 -59.84
N VAL A 591 29.62 -29.40 -59.35
CA VAL A 591 28.34 -29.49 -60.04
C VAL A 591 27.22 -29.01 -59.10
N VAL A 592 26.33 -28.18 -59.62
CA VAL A 592 25.07 -27.75 -58.98
C VAL A 592 23.93 -28.08 -59.93
N ILE A 593 22.89 -28.75 -59.45
CA ILE A 593 21.72 -29.13 -60.25
C ILE A 593 20.54 -28.28 -59.80
N ASP A 594 19.83 -27.65 -60.74
CA ASP A 594 18.61 -26.91 -60.43
C ASP A 594 17.36 -27.81 -60.38
N ILE A 595 16.22 -27.22 -60.03
CA ILE A 595 14.94 -27.93 -59.90
C ILE A 595 14.40 -28.50 -61.22
N LYS A 596 14.92 -28.05 -62.37
CA LYS A 596 14.58 -28.56 -63.69
C LYS A 596 15.54 -29.67 -64.15
N GLY A 597 16.45 -30.10 -63.28
CA GLY A 597 17.49 -31.09 -63.61
C GLY A 597 18.62 -30.52 -64.47
N ARG A 598 18.74 -29.19 -64.61
CA ARG A 598 19.83 -28.57 -65.38
C ARG A 598 21.10 -28.57 -64.52
N GLU A 599 22.17 -29.11 -65.08
CA GLU A 599 23.48 -29.15 -64.43
C GLU A 599 24.29 -27.90 -64.75
N TYR A 600 24.86 -27.30 -63.71
CA TYR A 600 25.81 -26.18 -63.78
C TYR A 600 27.17 -26.68 -63.29
N THR A 601 28.19 -26.51 -64.12
CA THR A 601 29.57 -26.93 -63.83
C THR A 601 30.48 -25.73 -63.62
N ARG A 602 31.58 -25.93 -62.87
CA ARG A 602 32.58 -24.88 -62.65
C ARG A 602 33.58 -24.67 -63.78
N GLU A 603 33.52 -25.47 -64.84
CA GLU A 603 34.44 -25.36 -65.97
C GLU A 603 34.30 -23.98 -66.65
N GLY A 604 35.43 -23.28 -66.81
CA GLY A 604 35.47 -21.94 -67.41
C GLY A 604 34.99 -20.78 -66.52
N LEU A 605 34.53 -21.04 -65.30
CA LEU A 605 34.10 -19.99 -64.37
C LEU A 605 35.28 -19.37 -63.60
N ALA A 606 35.23 -18.06 -63.38
CA ALA A 606 36.21 -17.40 -62.54
C ALA A 606 36.12 -17.91 -61.09
N ASN A 607 37.24 -17.90 -60.37
CA ASN A 607 37.28 -18.45 -59.00
C ASN A 607 36.30 -17.75 -58.04
N CYS A 608 36.02 -16.47 -58.29
CA CYS A 608 35.09 -15.67 -57.50
C CYS A 608 33.61 -15.94 -57.81
N GLN A 609 33.29 -16.60 -58.93
CA GLN A 609 31.92 -16.85 -59.34
C GLN A 609 31.36 -18.14 -58.72
N PRO A 610 30.12 -18.10 -58.18
CA PRO A 610 29.37 -19.30 -57.84
C PRO A 610 29.18 -20.21 -59.06
N THR A 611 28.96 -21.50 -58.81
CA THR A 611 28.78 -22.51 -59.87
C THR A 611 27.50 -22.28 -60.68
N CYS A 612 26.42 -21.88 -60.02
CA CYS A 612 25.18 -21.47 -60.68
C CYS A 612 25.04 -19.95 -60.66
N ILE A 613 24.72 -19.34 -61.79
CA ILE A 613 24.48 -17.88 -61.88
C ILE A 613 23.28 -17.42 -61.03
N GLN A 614 22.36 -18.33 -60.74
CA GLN A 614 21.19 -18.04 -59.92
C GLN A 614 21.46 -18.19 -58.42
N ALA A 615 22.68 -18.56 -58.02
CA ALA A 615 23.05 -18.66 -56.61
C ALA A 615 22.85 -17.31 -55.89
N GLU A 616 22.36 -17.38 -54.65
CA GLU A 616 21.91 -16.21 -53.92
C GLU A 616 22.49 -16.17 -52.51
N VAL A 617 22.85 -14.97 -52.08
CA VAL A 617 23.20 -14.63 -50.70
C VAL A 617 22.06 -13.79 -50.13
N GLN A 618 21.55 -14.17 -48.97
CA GLN A 618 20.48 -13.45 -48.30
C GLN A 618 21.05 -12.79 -47.05
N VAL A 619 21.21 -11.47 -47.10
CA VAL A 619 21.75 -10.66 -45.99
C VAL A 619 20.61 -10.32 -45.03
N CYS A 620 20.83 -10.53 -43.74
CA CYS A 620 19.81 -10.33 -42.71
C CYS A 620 19.52 -8.83 -42.48
N GLU A 621 18.24 -8.51 -42.36
CA GLU A 621 17.65 -7.22 -42.00
C GLU A 621 17.95 -6.04 -42.92
N SER A 622 19.19 -5.52 -42.89
CA SER A 622 19.56 -4.24 -43.52
C SER A 622 20.99 -4.21 -44.03
N ILE A 623 21.24 -3.36 -45.02
CA ILE A 623 22.58 -3.05 -45.53
C ILE A 623 22.78 -1.55 -45.50
N SER A 624 23.84 -1.06 -44.85
CA SER A 624 24.09 0.37 -44.75
C SER A 624 24.51 0.96 -46.09
N LEU A 625 24.04 2.16 -46.40
CA LEU A 625 24.49 2.89 -47.59
C LEU A 625 26.00 3.19 -47.54
N ASN A 626 26.59 3.30 -46.34
CA ASN A 626 28.03 3.47 -46.14
C ASN A 626 28.86 2.22 -46.48
N ASP A 627 28.20 1.07 -46.68
CA ASP A 627 28.83 -0.18 -47.09
C ASP A 627 28.65 -0.49 -48.58
N VAL A 628 28.00 0.42 -49.32
CA VAL A 628 27.99 0.41 -50.79
C VAL A 628 29.31 1.00 -51.28
N LEU A 629 30.06 0.22 -52.05
CA LEU A 629 31.35 0.61 -52.62
C LEU A 629 31.17 1.59 -53.78
N PHE A 630 30.28 1.25 -54.71
CA PHE A 630 29.93 2.06 -55.88
C PHE A 630 28.65 1.52 -56.52
N ILE A 631 28.03 2.30 -57.40
CA ILE A 631 26.89 1.87 -58.21
C ILE A 631 27.33 1.76 -59.67
N TRP A 632 27.03 0.62 -60.28
CA TRP A 632 27.14 0.42 -61.73
C TRP A 632 25.84 0.77 -62.44
N VAL A 633 25.98 1.47 -63.56
CA VAL A 633 24.92 1.72 -64.54
C VAL A 633 25.38 1.30 -65.93
N ASN A 634 24.44 1.05 -66.83
CA ASN A 634 24.76 0.80 -68.23
C ASN A 634 25.13 2.11 -68.95
N GLU A 635 25.58 1.99 -70.19
CA GLU A 635 26.05 3.12 -71.02
C GLU A 635 24.92 4.00 -71.60
N ALA A 636 23.66 3.79 -71.21
CA ALA A 636 22.56 4.62 -71.71
C ALA A 636 22.69 6.06 -71.17
N PRO A 637 22.55 7.09 -72.04
CA PRO A 637 22.73 8.48 -71.63
C PRO A 637 21.83 8.90 -70.46
N GLY A 638 22.40 9.59 -69.47
CA GLY A 638 21.69 10.19 -68.34
C GLY A 638 21.40 9.25 -67.16
N ASN A 639 21.76 7.97 -67.23
CA ASN A 639 21.55 7.05 -66.11
C ASN A 639 22.42 7.38 -64.88
N ASP A 640 23.61 7.93 -65.08
CA ASP A 640 24.45 8.48 -64.02
C ASP A 640 23.79 9.67 -63.31
N GLN A 641 23.17 10.58 -64.07
CA GLN A 641 22.43 11.72 -63.50
C GLN A 641 21.22 11.24 -62.70
N LYS A 642 20.45 10.27 -63.19
CA LYS A 642 19.31 9.71 -62.43
C LYS A 642 19.75 9.12 -61.09
N VAL A 643 20.91 8.47 -61.03
CA VAL A 643 21.48 7.94 -59.77
C VAL A 643 21.82 9.08 -58.80
N ARG A 644 22.34 10.21 -59.30
CA ARG A 644 22.57 11.42 -58.49
C ARG A 644 21.25 12.01 -57.98
N ASP A 645 20.25 12.12 -58.85
CA ASP A 645 18.93 12.66 -58.51
C ASP A 645 18.19 11.78 -57.48
N ALA A 646 18.43 10.47 -57.51
CA ALA A 646 17.95 9.53 -56.48
C ALA A 646 18.61 9.74 -55.10
N GLY A 647 19.68 10.53 -55.01
CA GLY A 647 20.34 10.89 -53.76
C GLY A 647 21.68 10.19 -53.48
N TRP A 648 22.20 9.38 -54.43
CA TRP A 648 23.49 8.72 -54.25
C TRP A 648 24.66 9.70 -54.39
N LYS A 649 25.50 9.76 -53.34
CA LYS A 649 26.67 10.66 -53.30
C LYS A 649 28.02 9.96 -53.55
N GLY A 650 28.06 8.64 -53.60
CA GLY A 650 29.30 7.87 -53.77
C GLY A 650 29.75 7.72 -55.22
N GLU A 651 30.67 6.79 -55.46
CA GLU A 651 31.20 6.52 -56.81
C GLU A 651 30.13 5.89 -57.72
N ILE A 652 30.11 6.31 -59.00
CA ILE A 652 29.28 5.74 -60.06
C ILE A 652 30.21 5.23 -61.16
N ARG A 653 29.98 4.02 -61.65
CA ARG A 653 30.77 3.38 -62.71
C ARG A 653 29.88 2.99 -63.89
N ILE A 654 30.37 3.21 -65.10
CA ILE A 654 29.67 2.78 -66.31
C ILE A 654 30.20 1.40 -66.73
N TRP A 655 29.30 0.42 -66.84
CA TRP A 655 29.61 -0.90 -67.37
C TRP A 655 28.91 -1.07 -68.72
N LYS A 656 29.71 -1.05 -69.80
CA LYS A 656 29.23 -1.28 -71.17
C LYS A 656 28.61 -2.67 -71.31
N GLY A 657 27.38 -2.74 -71.79
CA GLY A 657 26.63 -3.99 -71.95
C GLY A 657 25.98 -4.50 -70.66
N LEU A 658 26.01 -3.73 -69.57
CA LEU A 658 25.29 -4.09 -68.36
C LEU A 658 23.78 -4.14 -68.65
N PHE A 659 23.14 -5.24 -68.23
CA PHE A 659 21.72 -5.50 -68.43
C PHE A 659 21.26 -5.66 -69.89
N LYS A 660 22.19 -5.88 -70.83
CA LYS A 660 21.87 -6.18 -72.23
C LYS A 660 21.71 -7.67 -72.49
#